data_AF-A0AAW0DHU1-F1
#
_entry.id   AF-A0AAW0DHU1-F1
#
_cell.length_a   1.000
_cell.length_b   1.000
_cell.length_c   1.000
_cell.angle_alpha   90.00
_cell.angle_beta   90.00
_cell.angle_gamma   90.00
#
_symmetry.space_group_name_H-M   'P 1'
#
loop_
_entity.id
_entity.type
_entity.pdbx_description
1 polymer ?
#
loop_
_entity_poly.entity_id
_entity_poly.type
_entity_poly.pdbx_seq_one_letter_code
_entity_poly.pdbx_strand_id
1 'polypeptide(L)'
;MSNSSFMQDNSLGTHPEISLGSLPSESFMTPGRPSHGPSSLRVPSTSSGTTAISSAPLSTPSPPTIPSLRQNRKGSILDESSLSRRLELDHEDEDELEDGDVAKTPGAEKNSKWGQSESTALETPMTGKGRPKHRKRSSTATGTKGVTLTLRDQEKHIDSITKENFDLKLRVHFLEERLAELAPEQMDAALKQNISLKIEAHNRGRECKKLKKSLHEAEKEIERLQRGVGSRTRERELEEKLEEREREIRELRKRVSGGGRASTSELDAVIRELEIRNEELEDELENARGLLQDNLNEIERLQDLLETANSKGNSSLSNSRSRRVDDLEDEIERLKAVIEEQNQLINEKEDQRNDLLDEIEALNLDFERLQQKQEQASIERSHSRAMMLEEREEREAVEEDLNDVKDRLAAAMIELQQKEDDIERKNQALEDLMADHQRIVLKVEEEWRGEVDEARQQVEELRDVLAERETESKDLRLSMAELEANTNDLHVKFEKTLAHLEEEADAKDAEIESLNETIQRLGDQIYVLEDENDKLKEESDRQREEEAIERERLEQLAAALKDKLSTIKAELDEMTDAYENCHQEIEAHRLRSEELATHIESLVEELQRERKHREDVEADLDAAEKEHDAQMRQERRNLDAKESALQSALNDLARAQSLLNQRESDLAQVQNALQTLEQESKRAGETHSTARFSLQLEVDRLKRDLERVEDELSRARQELNDRDARGRDRDGTIDKLHAENRDLATQLSAQTQARLNISEKLDTVQASLKAAEAEITTFKTKVVELEARLSKDQRSLLNAESQYRDQLTERNTLLLTIYQYMEKILGVDKTPKKGTQGETKPFTNFSVFHDNLLTRLKALSKIQEDFEKRCKEAEGRFADKVADMRKQLDQRWKQIDKFETSVKAYADAKTTWKRKMSAKEGELEALKTTNAELTAQLSGVKRPGGSDGMEIRSLSTRALNAERRLNNAQNQLAATEEKIAAMNQKSTTADAKWEARVKEYEARLKAAEERVKRERQGGKERVVELETQIKSLQRQLELAQKRSQQLTDVIDTNKTSKPASPSIR
;
A
#
# COMPACT_ATOMS: atom_id res chain seq x y z
N MET A 1 -4.59 -17.58 -33.57
CA MET A 1 -3.12 -17.61 -33.67
C MET A 1 -2.61 -16.18 -33.58
N SER A 2 -1.54 -15.79 -32.88
CA SER A 2 -0.85 -16.32 -31.68
C SER A 2 0.19 -15.24 -31.31
N ASN A 3 0.36 -14.76 -30.07
CA ASN A 3 -0.36 -14.99 -28.82
C ASN A 3 -0.05 -13.83 -27.83
N SER A 4 -0.88 -13.64 -26.80
CA SER A 4 -0.58 -13.15 -25.42
C SER A 4 0.62 -12.18 -25.13
N SER A 5 0.52 -11.17 -24.26
CA SER A 5 -0.59 -10.68 -23.43
C SER A 5 -0.21 -9.36 -22.74
N PHE A 6 -1.25 -8.70 -22.18
CA PHE A 6 -1.25 -8.04 -20.87
C PHE A 6 -0.09 -8.44 -19.92
N MET A 7 0.58 -7.50 -19.23
CA MET A 7 0.11 -6.77 -18.04
C MET A 7 -0.41 -7.66 -16.90
N GLN A 8 0.18 -7.53 -15.70
CA GLN A 8 -0.35 -7.87 -14.36
C GLN A 8 0.80 -7.73 -13.33
N ASP A 9 0.61 -7.33 -12.07
CA ASP A 9 -0.60 -6.88 -11.38
C ASP A 9 -0.25 -6.09 -10.09
N ASN A 10 -1.22 -5.31 -9.54
CA ASN A 10 -1.38 -4.93 -8.11
C ASN A 10 -2.33 -3.70 -7.95
N SER A 11 -3.19 -3.57 -6.94
CA SER A 11 -3.70 -4.56 -5.96
C SER A 11 -4.87 -3.99 -5.11
N LEU A 12 -5.99 -4.72 -5.05
CA LEU A 12 -6.96 -4.89 -3.93
C LEU A 12 -7.68 -3.70 -3.22
N GLY A 13 -9.02 -3.83 -3.17
CA GLY A 13 -9.90 -3.40 -2.04
C GLY A 13 -11.17 -2.65 -2.46
N THR A 14 -12.39 -2.91 -1.94
CA THR A 14 -12.91 -3.92 -0.97
C THR A 14 -14.45 -4.10 -1.12
N HIS A 15 -15.02 -5.19 -0.58
CA HIS A 15 -16.44 -5.65 -0.57
C HIS A 15 -17.47 -4.67 0.08
N PRO A 16 -18.83 -4.90 0.04
CA PRO A 16 -19.62 -6.13 -0.24
C PRO A 16 -20.90 -5.91 -1.14
N GLU A 17 -22.06 -6.61 -1.15
CA GLU A 17 -22.73 -7.70 -0.34
C GLU A 17 -23.88 -8.45 -1.14
N ILE A 18 -24.38 -9.58 -0.58
CA ILE A 18 -25.72 -10.26 -0.73
C ILE A 18 -26.42 -10.48 -2.12
N SER A 19 -26.72 -11.77 -2.44
CA SER A 19 -28.09 -12.31 -2.70
C SER A 19 -28.13 -13.87 -2.76
N LEU A 20 -29.30 -14.50 -2.98
CA LEU A 20 -29.64 -15.90 -2.64
C LEU A 20 -30.17 -16.79 -3.80
N GLY A 21 -29.93 -18.11 -3.69
CA GLY A 21 -30.73 -19.21 -4.29
C GLY A 21 -30.31 -19.68 -5.70
N SER A 22 -30.65 -20.90 -6.15
CA SER A 22 -31.21 -22.08 -5.47
C SER A 22 -30.93 -23.36 -6.30
N LEU A 23 -30.84 -24.54 -5.67
CA LEU A 23 -30.70 -25.84 -6.34
C LEU A 23 -32.07 -26.44 -6.75
N PRO A 24 -32.14 -27.19 -7.88
CA PRO A 24 -33.10 -28.27 -8.13
C PRO A 24 -32.48 -29.67 -7.88
N SER A 25 -33.28 -30.74 -7.95
CA SER A 25 -32.88 -32.11 -7.56
C SER A 25 -33.73 -33.21 -8.19
N GLU A 26 -33.13 -34.35 -8.54
CA GLU A 26 -33.76 -35.63 -8.96
C GLU A 26 -32.84 -36.83 -8.60
N SER A 27 -33.26 -38.10 -8.45
CA SER A 27 -34.57 -38.75 -8.18
C SER A 27 -34.35 -40.25 -7.82
N PHE A 28 -35.44 -41.04 -7.62
CA PHE A 28 -35.53 -42.54 -7.45
C PHE A 28 -35.10 -43.16 -6.07
N MET A 29 -35.78 -44.18 -5.48
CA MET A 29 -37.10 -44.81 -5.77
C MET A 29 -37.80 -45.49 -4.53
N THR A 30 -38.91 -46.23 -4.78
CA THR A 30 -40.00 -46.82 -3.93
C THR A 30 -39.68 -48.21 -3.29
N PRO A 31 -40.54 -48.91 -2.44
CA PRO A 31 -42.03 -48.94 -2.30
C PRO A 31 -42.62 -49.09 -0.84
N GLY A 32 -43.93 -49.26 -0.56
CA GLY A 32 -45.19 -49.08 -1.33
C GLY A 32 -46.47 -49.77 -0.73
N ARG A 33 -47.67 -49.20 -0.97
CA ARG A 33 -49.08 -49.73 -0.76
C ARG A 33 -49.60 -49.97 0.68
N PRO A 34 -50.95 -50.14 0.92
CA PRO A 34 -52.14 -49.75 0.12
C PRO A 34 -53.35 -49.10 0.90
N SER A 35 -54.33 -48.58 0.14
CA SER A 35 -55.81 -48.62 0.36
C SER A 35 -56.62 -47.29 0.34
N HIS A 36 -57.91 -47.43 -0.01
CA HIS A 36 -58.97 -46.45 -0.38
C HIS A 36 -59.17 -45.26 0.59
N GLY A 37 -59.68 -44.06 0.25
CA GLY A 37 -60.49 -43.56 -0.90
C GLY A 37 -61.91 -43.11 -0.44
N PRO A 38 -62.62 -42.11 -1.04
CA PRO A 38 -62.40 -41.42 -2.32
C PRO A 38 -62.64 -39.86 -2.40
N SER A 39 -62.24 -39.28 -3.55
CA SER A 39 -62.85 -38.18 -4.36
C SER A 39 -63.12 -36.73 -3.84
N SER A 40 -62.41 -35.76 -4.46
CA SER A 40 -62.86 -34.49 -5.12
C SER A 40 -62.01 -33.25 -4.74
N LEU A 41 -61.00 -32.82 -5.51
CA LEU A 41 -61.08 -31.91 -6.69
C LEU A 41 -61.85 -30.58 -6.41
N ARG A 42 -61.29 -29.34 -6.41
CA ARG A 42 -60.19 -28.61 -7.14
C ARG A 42 -60.66 -27.95 -8.45
N VAL A 43 -60.62 -26.60 -8.58
CA VAL A 43 -59.88 -25.72 -9.56
C VAL A 43 -59.90 -24.21 -9.05
N PRO A 44 -59.61 -23.07 -9.75
CA PRO A 44 -58.52 -22.16 -9.33
C PRO A 44 -58.80 -20.63 -9.10
N SER A 45 -57.71 -19.94 -8.76
CA SER A 45 -57.32 -18.51 -8.62
C SER A 45 -57.92 -17.43 -9.54
N THR A 46 -57.89 -16.14 -9.10
CA THR A 46 -57.20 -14.96 -9.74
C THR A 46 -57.45 -13.60 -9.03
N SER A 47 -56.54 -12.60 -9.24
CA SER A 47 -56.64 -11.13 -8.92
C SER A 47 -56.62 -10.69 -7.42
N SER A 48 -56.21 -9.48 -6.97
CA SER A 48 -55.45 -8.33 -7.56
C SER A 48 -54.99 -7.30 -6.48
N GLY A 49 -53.99 -6.44 -6.76
CA GLY A 49 -53.60 -5.20 -5.99
C GLY A 49 -52.22 -5.25 -5.28
N THR A 50 -51.18 -4.43 -5.56
CA THR A 50 -50.90 -2.98 -5.23
C THR A 50 -50.65 -2.69 -3.73
N THR A 51 -49.58 -2.04 -3.19
CA THR A 51 -48.52 -1.08 -3.64
C THR A 51 -47.20 -1.27 -2.81
N ALA A 52 -45.95 -1.21 -3.31
CA ALA A 52 -45.05 -0.06 -3.65
C ALA A 52 -44.55 0.84 -2.45
N ILE A 53 -43.30 1.35 -2.30
CA ILE A 53 -41.95 1.08 -2.91
C ILE A 53 -40.77 1.79 -2.16
N SER A 54 -39.57 1.17 -2.12
CA SER A 54 -38.14 1.65 -2.08
C SER A 54 -37.60 2.88 -1.25
N SER A 55 -36.28 3.13 -1.39
CA SER A 55 -35.39 4.06 -0.64
C SER A 55 -34.64 5.11 -1.53
N ALA A 56 -33.81 5.97 -0.91
CA ALA A 56 -33.01 7.10 -1.49
C ALA A 56 -31.59 6.66 -2.00
N PRO A 57 -30.60 7.51 -2.39
CA PRO A 57 -30.49 9.01 -2.47
C PRO A 57 -29.72 9.63 -3.69
N LEU A 58 -29.54 10.98 -3.79
CA LEU A 58 -28.26 11.72 -4.13
C LEU A 58 -28.38 13.22 -4.60
N SER A 59 -27.27 13.98 -4.42
CA SER A 59 -26.71 15.13 -5.22
C SER A 59 -27.03 16.65 -4.98
N THR A 60 -26.00 17.38 -4.47
CA THR A 60 -25.39 18.70 -4.90
C THR A 60 -26.21 20.02 -4.94
N PRO A 61 -25.62 21.26 -5.06
CA PRO A 61 -24.20 21.69 -5.25
C PRO A 61 -23.64 22.81 -4.30
N SER A 62 -22.43 23.31 -4.62
CA SER A 62 -21.53 24.30 -3.93
C SER A 62 -21.75 25.78 -4.38
N PRO A 63 -20.87 26.81 -4.13
CA PRO A 63 -19.65 27.01 -3.29
C PRO A 63 -19.80 28.29 -2.38
N PRO A 64 -18.89 29.29 -2.17
CA PRO A 64 -17.39 29.40 -2.17
C PRO A 64 -16.71 30.21 -0.99
N THR A 65 -15.37 30.13 -0.91
CA THR A 65 -14.35 31.14 -0.43
C THR A 65 -14.35 31.83 0.95
N ILE A 66 -13.12 31.98 1.49
CA ILE A 66 -12.66 32.77 2.66
C ILE A 66 -11.96 34.07 2.14
N PRO A 67 -11.70 35.13 2.96
CA PRO A 67 -10.33 35.28 3.52
C PRO A 67 -10.17 36.12 4.81
N SER A 68 -8.93 36.13 5.35
CA SER A 68 -8.26 37.17 6.18
C SER A 68 -8.84 37.55 7.57
N LEU A 69 -8.22 37.43 8.75
CA LEU A 69 -6.86 37.73 9.30
C LEU A 69 -6.71 39.13 9.97
N ARG A 70 -6.03 39.15 11.14
CA ARG A 70 -5.30 40.25 11.85
C ARG A 70 -6.02 41.33 12.70
N GLN A 71 -5.60 41.36 13.99
CA GLN A 71 -5.26 42.55 14.82
C GLN A 71 -6.44 43.53 15.10
N ASN A 72 -6.39 44.60 15.92
CA ASN A 72 -5.38 45.34 16.71
C ASN A 72 -6.17 46.11 17.84
N ARG A 73 -5.68 46.89 18.82
CA ARG A 73 -4.36 47.35 19.35
C ARG A 73 -4.62 48.01 20.74
N LYS A 74 -3.71 47.91 21.74
CA LYS A 74 -3.28 48.97 22.73
C LYS A 74 -2.75 48.34 24.04
N GLY A 75 -1.78 48.91 24.77
CA GLY A 75 -0.94 50.12 24.61
C GLY A 75 0.05 50.19 25.80
N SER A 76 0.89 51.19 26.05
CA SER A 76 1.41 52.38 25.33
C SER A 76 2.57 52.94 26.19
N ILE A 77 3.63 53.60 25.68
CA ILE A 77 3.97 55.05 25.84
C ILE A 77 5.51 55.22 25.72
N LEU A 78 6.02 56.17 24.89
CA LEU A 78 7.37 56.83 24.89
C LEU A 78 8.67 55.95 24.77
N ASP A 79 9.83 56.41 24.25
CA ASP A 79 10.19 57.57 23.39
C ASP A 79 11.49 57.32 22.55
N GLU A 80 11.81 58.26 21.65
CA GLU A 80 13.09 58.66 21.03
C GLU A 80 14.26 57.67 20.70
N SER A 81 14.53 57.57 19.39
CA SER A 81 15.84 57.88 18.74
C SER A 81 16.97 56.84 18.53
N SER A 82 17.40 56.75 17.25
CA SER A 82 18.77 56.62 16.71
C SER A 82 19.79 55.48 17.04
N LEU A 83 20.15 54.76 15.96
CA LEU A 83 21.53 54.48 15.46
C LEU A 83 22.50 53.48 16.17
N SER A 84 22.57 52.28 15.58
CA SER A 84 23.77 51.68 14.94
C SER A 84 25.17 51.68 15.62
N ARG A 85 25.53 50.54 16.25
CA ARG A 85 26.85 49.82 16.28
C ARG A 85 26.82 48.68 17.33
N ARG A 86 27.77 47.75 17.50
CA ARG A 86 28.79 47.02 16.67
C ARG A 86 29.78 46.37 17.68
N LEU A 87 30.27 45.14 17.43
CA LEU A 87 31.24 44.38 18.28
C LEU A 87 30.62 43.93 19.63
N GLU A 88 31.17 42.98 20.41
CA GLU A 88 32.44 42.24 20.29
C GLU A 88 32.25 40.74 20.69
N LEU A 89 33.32 40.05 21.10
CA LEU A 89 33.39 38.61 21.34
C LEU A 89 33.78 38.28 22.80
N ASP A 90 33.48 37.04 23.20
CA ASP A 90 34.28 36.16 24.08
C ASP A 90 34.22 36.16 25.64
N HIS A 91 34.39 34.92 26.13
CA HIS A 91 35.12 34.43 27.32
C HIS A 91 34.56 34.37 28.77
N GLU A 92 35.15 33.37 29.47
CA GLU A 92 35.29 33.10 30.92
C GLU A 92 34.07 32.64 31.78
N ASP A 93 34.18 31.68 32.72
CA ASP A 93 35.00 30.43 32.71
C ASP A 93 34.57 29.38 33.80
N GLU A 94 35.28 28.23 33.78
CA GLU A 94 35.39 26.96 34.57
C GLU A 94 34.85 26.78 36.04
N ASP A 95 35.47 25.84 36.79
CA ASP A 95 35.23 25.30 38.16
C ASP A 95 33.95 24.43 38.41
N GLU A 96 33.92 23.08 38.56
CA GLU A 96 34.86 21.91 38.71
C GLU A 96 34.77 21.17 40.09
N LEU A 97 35.11 19.85 40.12
CA LEU A 97 35.37 18.95 41.29
C LEU A 97 34.14 18.53 42.15
N GLU A 98 34.07 17.46 42.98
CA GLU A 98 34.72 16.13 43.26
C GLU A 98 33.75 15.35 44.22
N ASP A 99 33.80 14.06 44.61
CA ASP A 99 34.40 12.76 44.20
C ASP A 99 33.62 11.63 44.98
N GLY A 100 33.85 10.33 44.71
CA GLY A 100 33.66 9.27 45.73
C GLY A 100 33.41 7.83 45.23
N ASP A 101 34.35 6.90 45.51
CA ASP A 101 34.30 5.46 45.19
C ASP A 101 33.76 4.57 46.36
N VAL A 102 33.64 3.24 46.12
CA VAL A 102 34.05 2.10 47.00
C VAL A 102 33.01 0.96 47.23
N ALA A 103 33.44 -0.27 46.87
CA ALA A 103 33.20 -1.61 47.50
C ALA A 103 32.21 -2.70 46.98
N LYS A 104 32.83 -3.79 46.48
CA LYS A 104 32.74 -5.23 46.90
C LYS A 104 31.58 -6.17 46.48
N THR A 105 31.91 -7.08 45.55
CA THR A 105 32.05 -8.59 45.64
C THR A 105 31.23 -9.44 46.64
N PRO A 106 31.06 -10.78 46.42
CA PRO A 106 31.71 -11.72 45.48
C PRO A 106 30.75 -12.25 44.37
N GLY A 107 30.92 -13.35 43.60
CA GLY A 107 31.92 -14.44 43.45
C GLY A 107 31.37 -15.56 42.53
N ALA A 108 32.01 -16.70 42.24
CA ALA A 108 33.42 -17.14 42.29
C ALA A 108 33.59 -18.56 41.62
N GLU A 109 34.81 -18.90 41.16
CA GLU A 109 35.33 -20.27 40.83
C GLU A 109 34.68 -21.12 39.69
N LYS A 110 35.39 -22.00 38.92
CA LYS A 110 36.81 -22.06 38.46
C LYS A 110 37.01 -23.11 37.32
N ASN A 111 38.12 -22.96 36.58
CA ASN A 111 38.97 -24.02 35.96
C ASN A 111 38.58 -24.80 34.66
N SER A 112 39.23 -24.41 33.56
CA SER A 112 39.94 -25.17 32.50
C SER A 112 40.07 -26.73 32.57
N LYS A 113 40.07 -27.43 31.40
CA LYS A 113 41.30 -27.94 30.70
C LYS A 113 41.17 -29.21 29.80
N TRP A 114 41.30 -29.06 28.46
CA TRP A 114 41.88 -29.98 27.42
C TRP A 114 41.35 -31.42 27.13
N GLY A 115 41.54 -31.84 25.86
CA GLY A 115 41.52 -33.24 25.36
C GLY A 115 40.27 -33.65 24.56
N GLN A 116 40.27 -34.47 23.50
CA GLN A 116 41.04 -34.63 22.23
C GLN A 116 40.65 -36.02 21.64
N SER A 117 40.53 -36.12 20.31
CA SER A 117 40.32 -37.34 19.47
C SER A 117 38.93 -38.03 19.38
N GLU A 118 38.34 -37.84 18.19
CA GLU A 118 37.91 -38.89 17.23
C GLU A 118 36.57 -39.65 17.29
N SER A 119 36.11 -39.96 16.07
CA SER A 119 35.25 -41.09 15.65
C SER A 119 33.74 -41.12 15.93
N THR A 120 33.01 -40.59 14.94
CA THR A 120 31.80 -41.15 14.30
C THR A 120 30.42 -41.14 14.99
N ALA A 121 29.42 -41.00 14.10
CA ALA A 121 28.01 -41.36 14.22
C ALA A 121 27.02 -40.37 14.91
N LEU A 122 25.80 -40.43 14.36
CA LEU A 122 24.55 -39.70 14.67
C LEU A 122 24.25 -39.71 16.19
N GLU A 123 23.74 -38.64 16.81
CA GLU A 123 22.34 -38.20 16.68
C GLU A 123 22.08 -36.74 17.12
N THR A 124 20.80 -36.32 17.05
CA THR A 124 20.30 -34.97 17.38
C THR A 124 20.15 -34.75 18.89
N PRO A 125 20.39 -33.52 19.39
CA PRO A 125 19.49 -32.99 20.43
C PRO A 125 19.11 -31.50 20.27
N MET A 126 17.90 -31.16 20.73
CA MET A 126 17.50 -29.79 21.10
C MET A 126 17.95 -29.51 22.56
N THR A 127 17.89 -28.32 23.18
CA THR A 127 17.28 -27.00 22.90
C THR A 127 18.23 -25.88 23.41
N GLY A 128 18.05 -24.59 23.04
CA GLY A 128 18.86 -23.52 23.67
C GLY A 128 18.76 -22.09 23.12
N LYS A 129 17.64 -21.39 23.41
CA LYS A 129 17.44 -19.91 23.36
C LYS A 129 18.49 -19.03 22.62
N GLY A 130 18.16 -18.58 21.41
CA GLY A 130 18.83 -17.46 20.72
C GLY A 130 17.84 -16.55 19.98
N ARG A 131 17.58 -15.34 20.51
CA ARG A 131 16.59 -14.39 19.95
C ARG A 131 17.14 -13.73 18.66
N PRO A 132 16.50 -13.90 17.49
CA PRO A 132 17.07 -13.46 16.22
C PRO A 132 17.01 -11.94 16.03
N LYS A 133 18.07 -11.37 15.44
CA LYS A 133 18.05 -10.01 14.86
C LYS A 133 17.64 -10.04 13.39
N HIS A 134 17.06 -8.94 12.92
CA HIS A 134 16.41 -8.80 11.62
C HIS A 134 17.34 -9.15 10.45
N ARG A 135 16.95 -10.11 9.60
CA ARG A 135 17.60 -10.32 8.29
C ARG A 135 17.12 -9.24 7.32
N LYS A 136 18.03 -8.66 6.54
CA LYS A 136 17.71 -8.20 5.17
C LYS A 136 18.28 -9.23 4.19
N ARG A 137 17.47 -9.61 3.19
CA ARG A 137 17.96 -10.33 2.00
C ARG A 137 18.74 -9.31 1.16
N SER A 138 19.96 -9.54 0.66
CA SER A 138 20.51 -10.68 -0.09
C SER A 138 19.95 -10.78 -1.52
N SER A 139 20.52 -9.99 -2.42
CA SER A 139 20.45 -10.18 -3.88
C SER A 139 21.85 -10.56 -4.37
N THR A 140 22.00 -11.78 -4.86
CA THR A 140 23.31 -12.34 -5.26
C THR A 140 23.65 -11.92 -6.69
N ALA A 141 24.82 -11.32 -6.91
CA ALA A 141 25.33 -11.04 -8.26
C ALA A 141 26.83 -11.40 -8.36
N THR A 142 27.08 -12.54 -9.00
CA THR A 142 28.31 -12.96 -9.72
C THR A 142 29.57 -12.10 -9.52
N GLY A 143 30.57 -12.64 -8.82
CA GLY A 143 31.87 -11.98 -8.67
C GLY A 143 32.65 -11.89 -9.99
N THR A 144 33.04 -10.68 -10.37
CA THR A 144 34.16 -10.42 -11.30
C THR A 144 35.38 -10.02 -10.47
N LYS A 145 36.58 -10.52 -10.80
CA LYS A 145 37.80 -10.13 -10.08
C LYS A 145 38.08 -8.66 -10.32
N GLY A 146 38.01 -7.85 -9.26
CA GLY A 146 38.29 -6.42 -9.35
C GLY A 146 39.70 -6.17 -9.86
N VAL A 147 39.83 -5.57 -11.04
CA VAL A 147 41.05 -4.86 -11.43
C VAL A 147 41.22 -3.73 -10.42
N THR A 148 42.40 -3.65 -9.80
CA THR A 148 42.71 -2.56 -8.88
C THR A 148 42.80 -1.26 -9.67
N LEU A 149 41.72 -0.48 -9.71
CA LEU A 149 41.75 0.92 -10.13
C LEU A 149 42.90 1.61 -9.40
N THR A 150 43.75 2.34 -10.12
CA THR A 150 44.84 3.06 -9.45
C THR A 150 44.25 4.13 -8.54
N LEU A 151 44.97 4.58 -7.51
CA LEU A 151 44.49 5.66 -6.63
C LEU A 151 44.04 6.89 -7.44
N ARG A 152 44.69 7.16 -8.57
CA ARG A 152 44.37 8.26 -9.48
C ARG A 152 43.07 8.05 -10.29
N ASP A 153 42.71 6.80 -10.58
CA ASP A 153 41.43 6.46 -11.20
C ASP A 153 40.29 6.48 -10.16
N GLN A 154 40.58 6.10 -8.91
CA GLN A 154 39.64 6.22 -7.79
C GLN A 154 39.37 7.69 -7.47
N GLU A 155 40.42 8.50 -7.36
CA GLU A 155 40.39 9.96 -7.21
C GLU A 155 39.58 10.61 -8.34
N LYS A 156 39.86 10.27 -9.61
CA LYS A 156 39.10 10.78 -10.76
C LYS A 156 37.64 10.30 -10.81
N HIS A 157 37.34 9.12 -10.26
CA HIS A 157 35.95 8.66 -10.11
C HIS A 157 35.22 9.38 -8.97
N ILE A 158 35.94 9.71 -7.88
CA ILE A 158 35.46 10.59 -6.81
C ILE A 158 35.24 12.02 -7.33
N ASP A 159 36.10 12.55 -8.21
CA ASP A 159 35.89 13.82 -8.89
C ASP A 159 34.62 13.79 -9.78
N SER A 160 34.38 12.67 -10.49
CA SER A 160 33.13 12.48 -11.25
C SER A 160 31.93 12.46 -10.31
N ILE A 161 31.96 11.65 -9.24
CA ILE A 161 30.86 11.49 -8.28
C ILE A 161 30.60 12.78 -7.49
N THR A 162 31.63 13.58 -7.18
CA THR A 162 31.48 14.87 -6.49
C THR A 162 30.99 15.96 -7.43
N LYS A 163 31.41 15.97 -8.71
CA LYS A 163 30.82 16.83 -9.73
C LYS A 163 29.37 16.45 -10.03
N GLU A 164 29.06 15.18 -10.18
CA GLU A 164 27.68 14.68 -10.31
C GLU A 164 26.86 15.03 -9.07
N ASN A 165 27.44 15.00 -7.85
CA ASN A 165 26.81 15.52 -6.64
C ASN A 165 26.56 17.03 -6.70
N PHE A 166 27.49 17.81 -7.26
CA PHE A 166 27.34 19.25 -7.42
C PHE A 166 26.26 19.59 -8.46
N ASP A 167 26.29 18.96 -9.63
CA ASP A 167 25.28 19.11 -10.68
C ASP A 167 23.89 18.60 -10.22
N LEU A 168 23.84 17.56 -9.37
CA LEU A 168 22.61 17.13 -8.68
C LEU A 168 22.14 18.14 -7.64
N LYS A 169 23.04 18.72 -6.82
CA LYS A 169 22.68 19.78 -5.86
C LYS A 169 22.22 21.05 -6.56
N LEU A 170 22.80 21.40 -7.70
CA LEU A 170 22.37 22.52 -8.52
C LEU A 170 20.99 22.26 -9.14
N ARG A 171 20.74 21.02 -9.60
CA ARG A 171 19.40 20.60 -10.04
C ARG A 171 18.38 20.56 -8.90
N VAL A 172 18.78 20.14 -7.70
CA VAL A 172 17.91 20.18 -6.51
C VAL A 172 17.60 21.63 -6.16
N HIS A 173 18.58 22.53 -6.11
CA HIS A 173 18.36 23.96 -5.91
C HIS A 173 17.38 24.53 -6.95
N PHE A 174 17.62 24.33 -8.25
CA PHE A 174 16.72 24.82 -9.30
C PHE A 174 15.34 24.13 -9.31
N LEU A 175 15.19 22.94 -8.71
CA LEU A 175 13.89 22.29 -8.51
C LEU A 175 13.19 22.78 -7.23
N GLU A 176 13.92 23.13 -6.18
CA GLU A 176 13.42 23.74 -4.94
C GLU A 176 12.98 25.20 -5.19
N GLU A 177 13.78 25.95 -5.95
CA GLU A 177 13.52 27.30 -6.45
C GLU A 177 12.30 27.31 -7.37
N ARG A 178 12.24 26.38 -8.35
CA ARG A 178 11.07 26.21 -9.21
C ARG A 178 9.83 25.67 -8.48
N LEU A 179 9.98 24.93 -7.37
CA LEU A 179 8.88 24.56 -6.49
C LEU A 179 8.37 25.76 -5.67
N ALA A 180 9.27 26.66 -5.23
CA ALA A 180 8.90 27.90 -4.57
C ALA A 180 8.16 28.86 -5.53
N GLU A 181 8.56 28.91 -6.81
CA GLU A 181 7.88 29.68 -7.85
C GLU A 181 6.51 29.10 -8.25
N LEU A 182 6.42 27.79 -8.52
CA LEU A 182 5.16 27.19 -9.00
C LEU A 182 4.12 26.92 -7.90
N ALA A 183 4.52 26.76 -6.64
CA ALA A 183 3.62 26.29 -5.58
C ALA A 183 3.76 27.05 -4.25
N PRO A 184 3.79 28.41 -4.23
CA PRO A 184 3.91 29.18 -2.99
C PRO A 184 2.82 28.81 -1.99
N GLU A 185 1.55 28.66 -2.40
CA GLU A 185 0.46 28.26 -1.49
C GLU A 185 0.65 26.88 -0.84
N GLN A 186 1.22 25.91 -1.56
CA GLN A 186 1.46 24.57 -1.00
C GLN A 186 2.68 24.55 -0.08
N MET A 187 3.72 25.31 -0.40
CA MET A 187 4.85 25.57 0.49
C MET A 187 4.38 26.24 1.78
N ASP A 188 3.53 27.27 1.67
CA ASP A 188 2.96 28.00 2.80
C ASP A 188 1.98 27.14 3.61
N ALA A 189 1.22 26.25 2.97
CA ALA A 189 0.37 25.27 3.64
C ALA A 189 1.21 24.23 4.41
N ALA A 190 2.28 23.70 3.80
CA ALA A 190 3.21 22.77 4.46
C ALA A 190 3.99 23.43 5.61
N LEU A 191 4.32 24.72 5.49
CA LEU A 191 4.91 25.53 6.56
C LEU A 191 3.90 25.81 7.68
N LYS A 192 2.65 26.19 7.37
CA LYS A 192 1.56 26.35 8.35
C LYS A 192 1.28 25.03 9.08
N GLN A 193 1.27 23.89 8.36
CA GLN A 193 1.12 22.56 8.94
C GLN A 193 2.32 22.19 9.83
N ASN A 194 3.56 22.47 9.41
CA ASN A 194 4.74 22.28 10.25
C ASN A 194 4.73 23.17 11.50
N ILE A 195 4.31 24.43 11.38
CA ILE A 195 4.15 25.35 12.53
C ILE A 195 3.07 24.81 13.48
N SER A 196 1.93 24.35 12.95
CA SER A 196 0.86 23.72 13.73
C SER A 196 1.35 22.45 14.45
N LEU A 197 2.04 21.55 13.75
CA LEU A 197 2.62 20.33 14.33
C LEU A 197 3.72 20.63 15.35
N LYS A 198 4.50 21.70 15.16
CA LYS A 198 5.53 22.16 16.10
C LYS A 198 4.91 22.80 17.35
N ILE A 199 3.78 23.50 17.21
CA ILE A 199 2.95 23.99 18.31
C ILE A 199 2.31 22.80 19.05
N GLU A 200 1.75 21.81 18.34
CA GLU A 200 1.15 20.61 18.94
C GLU A 200 2.20 19.77 19.67
N ALA A 201 3.37 19.54 19.08
CA ALA A 201 4.49 18.84 19.71
C ALA A 201 5.04 19.60 20.94
N HIS A 202 5.10 20.94 20.89
CA HIS A 202 5.46 21.77 22.03
C HIS A 202 4.38 21.76 23.12
N ASN A 203 3.10 21.74 22.77
CA ASN A 203 1.98 21.63 23.71
C ASN A 203 1.94 20.25 24.36
N ARG A 204 2.04 19.16 23.59
CA ARG A 204 2.27 17.79 24.09
C ARG A 204 3.53 17.71 24.96
N GLY A 205 4.59 18.44 24.61
CA GLY A 205 5.80 18.56 25.43
C GLY A 205 5.57 19.28 26.76
N ARG A 206 4.77 20.35 26.78
CA ARG A 206 4.32 21.05 28.00
C ARG A 206 3.38 20.17 28.84
N GLU A 207 2.50 19.43 28.19
CA GLU A 207 1.54 18.51 28.80
C GLU A 207 2.24 17.31 29.44
N CYS A 208 3.17 16.66 28.74
CA CYS A 208 4.08 15.67 29.30
C CYS A 208 4.94 16.23 30.45
N LYS A 209 5.32 17.52 30.43
CA LYS A 209 6.00 18.17 31.57
C LYS A 209 5.04 18.42 32.76
N LYS A 210 3.79 18.79 32.52
CA LYS A 210 2.74 18.90 33.56
C LYS A 210 2.44 17.53 34.19
N LEU A 211 2.23 16.52 33.36
CA LEU A 211 2.00 15.13 33.78
C LEU A 211 3.20 14.59 34.56
N LYS A 212 4.44 14.79 34.11
CA LYS A 212 5.63 14.42 34.88
C LYS A 212 5.75 15.16 36.21
N LYS A 213 5.36 16.44 36.30
CA LYS A 213 5.30 17.15 37.59
C LYS A 213 4.25 16.55 38.52
N SER A 214 3.02 16.37 38.04
CA SER A 214 1.92 15.80 38.84
C SER A 214 2.22 14.35 39.28
N LEU A 215 2.85 13.55 38.41
CA LEU A 215 3.29 12.19 38.74
C LEU A 215 4.42 12.24 39.79
N HIS A 216 5.38 13.15 39.68
CA HIS A 216 6.45 13.30 40.67
C HIS A 216 5.99 13.93 42.00
N GLU A 217 4.93 14.75 41.98
CA GLU A 217 4.23 15.26 43.15
C GLU A 217 3.43 14.13 43.83
N ALA A 218 2.81 13.23 43.06
CA ALA A 218 2.19 12.01 43.58
C ALA A 218 3.22 11.00 44.12
N GLU A 219 4.37 10.81 43.46
CA GLU A 219 5.50 10.02 43.98
C GLU A 219 5.99 10.57 45.32
N LYS A 220 6.16 11.89 45.44
CA LYS A 220 6.56 12.55 46.69
C LYS A 220 5.51 12.46 47.78
N GLU A 221 4.22 12.55 47.45
CA GLU A 221 3.16 12.35 48.43
C GLU A 221 3.08 10.88 48.89
N ILE A 222 3.29 9.92 47.98
CA ILE A 222 3.43 8.49 48.32
C ILE A 222 4.66 8.26 49.20
N GLU A 223 5.82 8.87 48.89
CA GLU A 223 7.02 8.77 49.73
C GLU A 223 6.81 9.40 51.12
N ARG A 224 6.10 10.55 51.17
CA ARG A 224 5.72 11.23 52.42
C ARG A 224 4.77 10.40 53.28
N LEU A 225 3.83 9.68 52.66
CA LEU A 225 2.94 8.73 53.33
C LEU A 225 3.70 7.47 53.78
N GLN A 226 4.63 6.95 52.98
CA GLN A 226 5.43 5.77 53.30
C GLN A 226 6.49 6.01 54.40
N ARG A 227 6.98 7.24 54.56
CA ARG A 227 7.90 7.62 55.66
C ARG A 227 7.20 8.02 56.96
N GLY A 228 5.86 8.01 57.02
CA GLY A 228 5.04 8.52 58.12
C GLY A 228 4.67 7.55 59.25
N VAL A 229 5.59 6.68 59.72
CA VAL A 229 5.28 5.75 60.82
C VAL A 229 5.18 6.47 62.17
N GLY A 230 3.97 6.85 62.58
CA GLY A 230 3.69 7.20 63.99
C GLY A 230 2.66 8.31 64.25
N SER A 231 1.37 8.11 63.92
CA SER A 231 0.31 8.96 64.50
C SER A 231 -1.08 8.32 64.56
N ARG A 232 -1.26 7.34 65.46
CA ARG A 232 -2.60 6.83 65.85
C ARG A 232 -3.51 7.88 66.50
N THR A 233 -2.95 9.03 66.92
CA THR A 233 -3.72 10.20 67.32
C THR A 233 -4.28 10.95 66.12
N ARG A 234 -3.53 11.08 65.02
CA ARG A 234 -4.03 11.70 63.78
C ARG A 234 -5.08 10.84 63.09
N GLU A 235 -4.96 9.53 63.16
CA GLU A 235 -5.98 8.57 62.68
C GLU A 235 -7.31 8.80 63.42
N ARG A 236 -7.28 8.89 64.75
CA ARG A 236 -8.47 9.16 65.57
C ARG A 236 -9.03 10.58 65.41
N GLU A 237 -8.17 11.59 65.26
CA GLU A 237 -8.60 12.94 64.87
C GLU A 237 -9.26 12.95 63.49
N LEU A 238 -8.81 12.10 62.57
CA LEU A 238 -9.38 12.00 61.22
C LEU A 238 -10.68 11.19 61.21
N GLU A 239 -10.85 10.18 62.07
CA GLU A 239 -12.13 9.52 62.32
C GLU A 239 -13.15 10.48 62.97
N GLU A 240 -12.75 11.24 64.00
CA GLU A 240 -13.61 12.24 64.63
C GLU A 240 -14.00 13.35 63.64
N LYS A 241 -13.06 13.79 62.80
CA LYS A 241 -13.32 14.71 61.70
C LYS A 241 -14.06 14.06 60.52
N LEU A 242 -14.04 12.74 60.35
CA LEU A 242 -14.86 12.02 59.38
C LEU A 242 -16.30 11.90 59.88
N GLU A 243 -16.51 11.63 61.16
CA GLU A 243 -17.85 11.68 61.74
C GLU A 243 -18.39 13.10 61.79
N GLU A 244 -17.59 14.11 62.12
CA GLU A 244 -18.00 15.52 61.96
C GLU A 244 -18.31 15.81 60.49
N ARG A 245 -17.45 15.42 59.54
CA ARG A 245 -17.72 15.58 58.10
C ARG A 245 -18.92 14.76 57.62
N GLU A 246 -19.27 13.64 58.24
CA GLU A 246 -20.45 12.85 57.87
C GLU A 246 -21.73 13.36 58.53
N ARG A 247 -21.65 13.91 59.74
CA ARG A 247 -22.73 14.68 60.38
C ARG A 247 -22.98 15.96 59.58
N GLU A 248 -21.91 16.68 59.24
CA GLU A 248 -21.91 17.86 58.37
C GLU A 248 -22.36 17.50 56.95
N ILE A 249 -22.00 16.35 56.35
CA ILE A 249 -22.53 15.90 55.05
C ILE A 249 -24.00 15.48 55.15
N ARG A 250 -24.46 14.89 56.26
CA ARG A 250 -25.90 14.63 56.49
C ARG A 250 -26.68 15.93 56.65
N GLU A 251 -26.12 16.91 57.35
CA GLU A 251 -26.73 18.22 57.61
C GLU A 251 -26.66 19.14 56.38
N LEU A 252 -25.57 19.10 55.61
CA LEU A 252 -25.44 19.72 54.30
C LEU A 252 -26.35 19.05 53.27
N ARG A 253 -26.50 17.71 53.24
CA ARG A 253 -27.52 17.07 52.39
C ARG A 253 -28.93 17.49 52.79
N LYS A 254 -29.20 17.68 54.09
CA LYS A 254 -30.47 18.21 54.61
C LYS A 254 -30.69 19.70 54.26
N ARG A 255 -29.64 20.50 54.13
CA ARG A 255 -29.69 21.90 53.63
C ARG A 255 -29.79 21.99 52.09
N VAL A 256 -29.04 21.16 51.36
CA VAL A 256 -29.02 21.07 49.89
C VAL A 256 -30.38 20.60 49.36
N SER A 257 -31.08 19.73 50.10
CA SER A 257 -32.47 19.34 49.82
C SER A 257 -33.50 20.48 49.95
N GLY A 258 -33.10 21.70 50.32
CA GLY A 258 -34.00 22.85 50.50
C GLY A 258 -33.43 24.22 50.11
N GLY A 259 -32.32 24.28 49.36
CA GLY A 259 -31.55 25.52 49.19
C GLY A 259 -30.81 25.69 47.86
N GLY A 260 -31.22 24.98 46.79
CA GLY A 260 -30.58 24.98 45.47
C GLY A 260 -30.70 26.28 44.65
N ARG A 261 -30.47 27.44 45.26
CA ARG A 261 -30.61 28.78 44.63
C ARG A 261 -29.51 29.78 44.98
N ALA A 262 -28.58 29.42 45.89
CA ALA A 262 -27.48 30.31 46.30
C ALA A 262 -26.27 30.24 45.35
N SER A 263 -25.82 29.03 44.99
CA SER A 263 -24.63 28.84 44.13
C SER A 263 -24.84 29.27 42.68
N THR A 264 -26.10 29.29 42.20
CA THR A 264 -26.43 29.95 40.93
C THR A 264 -26.43 31.47 41.09
N SER A 265 -26.80 32.03 42.24
CA SER A 265 -26.91 33.48 42.41
C SER A 265 -25.59 34.24 42.30
N GLU A 266 -24.45 33.63 42.60
CA GLU A 266 -23.13 34.25 42.40
C GLU A 266 -22.69 34.16 40.93
N LEU A 267 -22.94 33.03 40.26
CA LEU A 267 -22.64 32.86 38.83
C LEU A 267 -23.56 33.74 37.98
N ASP A 268 -24.86 33.76 38.28
CA ASP A 268 -25.86 34.64 37.67
C ASP A 268 -25.59 36.13 37.99
N ALA A 269 -24.90 36.45 39.09
CA ALA A 269 -24.50 37.83 39.39
C ALA A 269 -23.32 38.27 38.52
N VAL A 270 -22.28 37.43 38.37
CA VAL A 270 -21.16 37.71 37.45
C VAL A 270 -21.64 37.68 35.99
N ILE A 271 -22.56 36.79 35.62
CA ILE A 271 -23.20 36.80 34.30
C ILE A 271 -23.99 38.10 34.11
N ARG A 272 -24.84 38.52 35.05
CA ARG A 272 -25.55 39.81 34.94
C ARG A 272 -24.62 41.03 34.96
N GLU A 273 -23.50 40.99 35.67
CA GLU A 273 -22.52 42.08 35.66
C GLU A 273 -21.76 42.16 34.32
N LEU A 274 -21.55 41.02 33.65
CA LEU A 274 -21.02 40.96 32.28
C LEU A 274 -22.08 41.25 31.21
N GLU A 275 -23.34 40.89 31.43
CA GLU A 275 -24.48 41.23 30.57
C GLU A 275 -24.72 42.73 30.65
N ILE A 276 -24.90 43.31 31.84
CA ILE A 276 -25.02 44.77 32.04
C ILE A 276 -23.80 45.49 31.47
N ARG A 277 -22.57 44.96 31.61
CA ARG A 277 -21.39 45.63 31.04
C ARG A 277 -21.25 45.45 29.52
N ASN A 278 -21.83 44.42 28.93
CA ASN A 278 -22.00 44.34 27.48
C ASN A 278 -23.13 45.25 27.01
N GLU A 279 -24.24 45.34 27.74
CA GLU A 279 -25.40 46.20 27.47
C GLU A 279 -24.99 47.69 27.59
N GLU A 280 -24.16 48.06 28.58
CA GLU A 280 -23.48 49.36 28.67
C GLU A 280 -22.54 49.62 27.48
N LEU A 281 -21.81 48.61 26.99
CA LEU A 281 -20.89 48.76 25.85
C LEU A 281 -21.61 48.74 24.50
N GLU A 282 -22.76 48.07 24.41
CA GLU A 282 -23.66 48.06 23.26
C GLU A 282 -24.48 49.35 23.21
N ASP A 283 -24.94 49.87 24.35
CA ASP A 283 -25.48 51.22 24.52
C ASP A 283 -24.41 52.29 24.24
N GLU A 284 -23.17 52.17 24.71
CA GLU A 284 -22.09 53.11 24.34
C GLU A 284 -21.78 53.02 22.83
N LEU A 285 -21.84 51.83 22.22
CA LEU A 285 -21.67 51.67 20.77
C LEU A 285 -22.90 52.11 19.98
N GLU A 286 -24.12 52.03 20.51
CA GLU A 286 -25.36 52.50 19.87
C GLU A 286 -25.56 54.01 20.07
N ASN A 287 -25.09 54.59 21.18
CA ASN A 287 -24.96 56.03 21.34
C ASN A 287 -23.81 56.60 20.51
N ALA A 288 -22.68 55.89 20.35
CA ALA A 288 -21.60 56.31 19.45
C ALA A 288 -21.97 56.14 17.97
N ARG A 289 -22.66 55.05 17.60
CA ARG A 289 -23.27 54.89 16.28
C ARG A 289 -24.40 55.87 16.07
N GLY A 290 -25.20 56.18 17.08
CA GLY A 290 -26.25 57.18 17.07
C GLY A 290 -25.68 58.57 16.82
N LEU A 291 -24.64 58.98 17.56
CA LEU A 291 -23.92 60.22 17.32
C LEU A 291 -23.23 60.26 15.94
N LEU A 292 -22.70 59.14 15.44
CA LEU A 292 -22.12 59.09 14.08
C LEU A 292 -23.19 59.07 12.98
N GLN A 293 -24.31 58.39 13.20
CA GLN A 293 -25.48 58.34 12.33
C GLN A 293 -26.16 59.70 12.31
N ASP A 294 -26.27 60.40 13.44
CA ASP A 294 -26.81 61.76 13.52
C ASP A 294 -25.83 62.78 12.95
N ASN A 295 -24.51 62.64 13.12
CA ASN A 295 -23.55 63.46 12.39
C ASN A 295 -23.61 63.19 10.87
N LEU A 296 -23.83 61.94 10.42
CA LEU A 296 -24.01 61.62 9.01
C LEU A 296 -25.35 62.14 8.47
N ASN A 297 -26.45 61.92 9.19
CA ASN A 297 -27.79 62.43 8.87
C ASN A 297 -27.83 63.97 8.88
N GLU A 298 -27.05 64.62 9.75
CA GLU A 298 -26.95 66.09 9.83
C GLU A 298 -26.00 66.64 8.77
N ILE A 299 -24.92 65.94 8.40
CA ILE A 299 -24.12 66.28 7.21
C ILE A 299 -24.95 66.11 5.94
N GLU A 300 -25.71 65.02 5.82
CA GLU A 300 -26.61 64.74 4.69
C GLU A 300 -27.76 65.76 4.65
N ARG A 301 -28.35 66.14 5.80
CA ARG A 301 -29.31 67.26 5.89
C ARG A 301 -28.71 68.61 5.58
N LEU A 302 -27.51 68.92 6.04
CA LEU A 302 -26.86 70.20 5.75
C LEU A 302 -26.44 70.28 4.28
N GLN A 303 -26.17 69.15 3.62
CA GLN A 303 -25.99 69.05 2.17
C GLN A 303 -27.34 69.23 1.44
N ASP A 304 -28.38 68.47 1.79
CA ASP A 304 -29.74 68.61 1.23
C ASP A 304 -30.31 70.04 1.41
N LEU A 305 -30.10 70.66 2.57
CA LEU A 305 -30.55 72.03 2.85
C LEU A 305 -29.73 73.08 2.09
N LEU A 306 -28.43 72.88 1.92
CA LEU A 306 -27.59 73.78 1.11
C LEU A 306 -27.92 73.66 -0.39
N GLU A 307 -28.24 72.46 -0.86
CA GLU A 307 -28.61 72.19 -2.26
C GLU A 307 -30.06 72.63 -2.58
N THR A 308 -31.01 72.48 -1.64
CA THR A 308 -32.40 72.95 -1.83
C THR A 308 -32.65 74.42 -1.51
N ALA A 309 -31.81 75.09 -0.69
CA ALA A 309 -31.97 76.53 -0.40
C ALA A 309 -31.71 77.44 -1.61
N ASN A 310 -31.04 76.97 -2.65
CA ASN A 310 -30.56 77.80 -3.77
C ASN A 310 -31.58 78.02 -4.91
N SER A 311 -32.90 77.82 -4.68
CA SER A 311 -33.93 78.27 -5.64
C SER A 311 -35.33 78.57 -5.06
N LYS A 312 -35.51 79.85 -4.70
CA LYS A 312 -36.76 80.64 -4.86
C LYS A 312 -38.04 80.12 -4.17
N GLY A 313 -38.25 80.54 -2.92
CA GLY A 313 -39.51 80.35 -2.20
C GLY A 313 -40.59 81.43 -2.47
N ASN A 314 -41.55 81.56 -1.55
CA ASN A 314 -42.35 82.78 -1.34
C ASN A 314 -42.85 82.86 0.12
N SER A 315 -43.50 83.97 0.46
CA SER A 315 -43.68 84.53 1.79
C SER A 315 -44.90 84.07 2.62
N SER A 316 -44.82 84.38 3.92
CA SER A 316 -45.95 84.70 4.82
C SER A 316 -46.81 83.55 5.40
N LEU A 317 -46.23 82.79 6.36
CA LEU A 317 -46.98 82.18 7.47
C LEU A 317 -46.05 81.86 8.68
N SER A 318 -45.26 82.81 9.18
CA SER A 318 -45.65 83.91 10.07
C SER A 318 -46.07 83.47 11.50
N ASN A 319 -45.59 84.22 12.49
CA ASN A 319 -46.04 84.32 13.89
C ASN A 319 -45.90 83.13 14.87
N SER A 320 -45.73 81.86 14.47
CA SER A 320 -45.50 80.77 15.46
C SER A 320 -44.08 80.16 15.46
N ARG A 321 -43.31 80.31 14.39
CA ARG A 321 -41.85 80.07 14.44
C ARG A 321 -41.09 81.28 15.00
N SER A 322 -41.66 82.49 14.89
CA SER A 322 -41.03 83.75 15.31
C SER A 322 -40.45 83.62 16.70
N ARG A 323 -41.21 83.49 17.79
CA ARG A 323 -40.67 83.57 19.17
C ARG A 323 -39.49 82.67 19.55
N ARG A 324 -39.22 81.58 18.82
CA ARG A 324 -38.03 80.74 19.02
C ARG A 324 -36.90 81.00 18.03
N VAL A 325 -37.24 81.64 16.91
CA VAL A 325 -36.32 82.35 16.03
C VAL A 325 -35.94 83.69 16.68
N ASP A 326 -36.88 84.52 17.16
CA ASP A 326 -36.67 85.75 17.94
C ASP A 326 -35.64 85.53 19.08
N ASP A 327 -35.74 84.45 19.89
CA ASP A 327 -34.74 84.08 20.93
C ASP A 327 -33.30 83.92 20.38
N LEU A 328 -33.16 83.44 19.15
CA LEU A 328 -31.88 83.15 18.46
C LEU A 328 -31.46 84.30 17.54
N GLU A 329 -32.41 85.10 17.05
CA GLU A 329 -32.20 86.35 16.33
C GLU A 329 -31.74 87.44 17.30
N ASP A 330 -32.20 87.45 18.56
CA ASP A 330 -31.66 88.27 19.65
C ASP A 330 -30.15 87.98 19.87
N GLU A 331 -29.75 86.71 19.82
CA GLU A 331 -28.35 86.31 20.03
C GLU A 331 -27.51 86.49 18.75
N ILE A 332 -28.09 86.24 17.57
CA ILE A 332 -27.48 86.58 16.27
C ILE A 332 -27.41 88.10 16.08
N GLU A 333 -28.31 88.89 16.67
CA GLU A 333 -28.31 90.36 16.64
C GLU A 333 -27.37 90.92 17.70
N ARG A 334 -27.15 90.27 18.85
CA ARG A 334 -25.98 90.53 19.72
C ARG A 334 -24.67 90.25 18.99
N LEU A 335 -24.55 89.10 18.32
CA LEU A 335 -23.32 88.75 17.58
C LEU A 335 -23.11 89.67 16.36
N LYS A 336 -24.17 90.05 15.63
CA LYS A 336 -24.12 91.08 14.59
C LYS A 336 -23.82 92.45 15.15
N ALA A 337 -24.36 92.83 16.31
CA ALA A 337 -24.05 94.09 16.96
C ALA A 337 -22.60 94.15 17.44
N VAL A 338 -22.02 93.04 17.90
CA VAL A 338 -20.58 92.94 18.22
C VAL A 338 -19.72 92.99 16.95
N ILE A 339 -20.17 92.38 15.83
CA ILE A 339 -19.49 92.51 14.54
C ILE A 339 -19.61 93.94 13.99
N GLU A 340 -20.76 94.59 14.16
CA GLU A 340 -21.02 95.96 13.71
C GLU A 340 -20.31 96.99 14.61
N GLU A 341 -20.21 96.73 15.91
CA GLU A 341 -19.37 97.45 16.87
C GLU A 341 -17.88 97.29 16.50
N GLN A 342 -17.43 96.10 16.12
CA GLN A 342 -16.07 95.90 15.59
C GLN A 342 -15.84 96.57 14.23
N ASN A 343 -16.84 96.58 13.33
CA ASN A 343 -16.77 97.31 12.06
C ASN A 343 -16.76 98.84 12.29
N GLN A 344 -17.54 99.33 13.26
CA GLN A 344 -17.52 100.74 13.68
C GLN A 344 -16.19 101.09 14.33
N LEU A 345 -15.62 100.21 15.16
CA LEU A 345 -14.30 100.42 15.77
C LEU A 345 -13.18 100.33 14.69
N ILE A 346 -13.34 99.52 13.65
CA ILE A 346 -12.45 99.54 12.46
C ILE A 346 -12.60 100.85 11.70
N ASN A 347 -13.83 101.32 11.41
CA ASN A 347 -14.06 102.61 10.76
C ASN A 347 -13.53 103.77 11.60
N GLU A 348 -13.73 103.80 12.92
CA GLU A 348 -13.13 104.77 13.83
C GLU A 348 -11.59 104.72 13.78
N LYS A 349 -10.98 103.56 13.53
CA LYS A 349 -9.53 103.42 13.36
C LYS A 349 -9.06 103.81 11.95
N GLU A 350 -9.88 103.64 10.92
CA GLU A 350 -9.62 104.17 9.59
C GLU A 350 -9.77 105.70 9.56
N ASP A 351 -10.79 106.25 10.20
CA ASP A 351 -10.99 107.69 10.37
C ASP A 351 -9.89 108.30 11.25
N GLN A 352 -9.52 107.69 12.38
CA GLN A 352 -8.34 108.12 13.16
C GLN A 352 -7.03 108.02 12.36
N ARG A 353 -6.90 107.05 11.44
CA ARG A 353 -5.75 107.00 10.51
C ARG A 353 -5.83 108.14 9.48
N ASN A 354 -7.02 108.47 8.98
CA ASN A 354 -7.22 109.55 8.02
C ASN A 354 -6.97 110.92 8.68
N ASP A 355 -7.49 111.16 9.89
CA ASP A 355 -7.20 112.33 10.73
C ASP A 355 -5.69 112.47 11.00
N LEU A 356 -5.00 111.36 11.30
CA LEU A 356 -3.54 111.36 11.48
C LEU A 356 -2.77 111.57 10.17
N LEU A 357 -3.32 111.20 9.01
CA LEU A 357 -2.74 111.53 7.70
C LEU A 357 -2.91 113.01 7.37
N ASP A 358 -4.09 113.57 7.63
CA ASP A 358 -4.36 115.01 7.49
C ASP A 358 -3.49 115.83 8.48
N GLU A 359 -3.26 115.34 9.71
CA GLU A 359 -2.33 115.95 10.67
C GLU A 359 -0.87 115.85 10.18
N ILE A 360 -0.47 114.73 9.55
CA ILE A 360 0.85 114.59 8.91
C ILE A 360 1.02 115.52 7.71
N GLU A 361 0.00 115.69 6.85
CA GLU A 361 0.04 116.65 5.74
C GLU A 361 0.06 118.10 6.24
N ALA A 362 -0.69 118.42 7.30
CA ALA A 362 -0.63 119.72 7.97
C ALA A 362 0.75 120.00 8.59
N LEU A 363 1.36 119.01 9.26
CA LEU A 363 2.70 119.09 9.82
C LEU A 363 3.78 119.23 8.74
N ASN A 364 3.62 118.57 7.57
CA ASN A 364 4.50 118.77 6.42
C ASN A 364 4.38 120.19 5.85
N LEU A 365 3.16 120.73 5.72
CA LEU A 365 2.93 122.12 5.30
C LEU A 365 3.54 123.14 6.28
N ASP A 366 3.46 122.90 7.59
CA ASP A 366 4.12 123.75 8.60
C ASP A 366 5.65 123.53 8.67
N PHE A 367 6.15 122.34 8.32
CA PHE A 367 7.57 122.09 8.13
C PHE A 367 8.14 122.87 6.93
N GLU A 368 7.46 122.86 5.77
CA GLU A 368 7.86 123.70 4.62
C GLU A 368 7.82 125.20 4.96
N ARG A 369 6.80 125.66 5.71
CA ARG A 369 6.72 127.05 6.20
C ARG A 369 7.84 127.39 7.19
N LEU A 370 8.28 126.44 8.01
CA LEU A 370 9.44 126.62 8.90
C LEU A 370 10.75 126.65 8.11
N GLN A 371 10.90 125.77 7.11
CA GLN A 371 12.07 125.72 6.23
C GLN A 371 12.23 127.02 5.43
N GLN A 372 11.17 127.54 4.82
CA GLN A 372 11.20 128.83 4.11
C GLN A 372 11.50 130.02 5.05
N LYS A 373 11.03 129.99 6.31
CA LYS A 373 11.40 130.99 7.34
C LYS A 373 12.86 130.87 7.76
N GLN A 374 13.39 129.65 7.88
CA GLN A 374 14.80 129.41 8.22
C GLN A 374 15.74 129.87 7.10
N GLU A 375 15.33 129.67 5.84
CA GLU A 375 16.05 130.11 4.65
C GLU A 375 16.09 131.65 4.56
N GLN A 376 14.95 132.32 4.80
CA GLN A 376 14.90 133.79 4.90
C GLN A 376 15.73 134.34 6.08
N ALA A 377 15.71 133.67 7.24
CA ALA A 377 16.53 134.03 8.41
C ALA A 377 18.04 133.76 8.25
N SER A 378 18.47 133.14 7.15
CA SER A 378 19.88 132.94 6.79
C SER A 378 20.51 134.19 6.15
N ILE A 379 19.74 134.90 5.33
CA ILE A 379 20.23 135.97 4.44
C ILE A 379 20.66 137.24 5.21
N GLU A 380 19.94 137.60 6.28
CA GLU A 380 20.07 138.90 6.94
C GLU A 380 21.25 139.04 7.93
N ARG A 381 22.03 137.98 8.20
CA ARG A 381 23.19 138.04 9.13
C ARG A 381 24.52 138.41 8.46
N SER A 382 24.50 138.78 7.19
CA SER A 382 25.66 139.07 6.34
C SER A 382 26.26 140.48 6.51
N HIS A 383 26.36 141.01 7.74
CA HIS A 383 26.90 142.36 7.99
C HIS A 383 28.01 142.45 9.06
N SER A 384 29.25 142.51 8.54
CA SER A 384 30.44 143.20 9.10
C SER A 384 31.55 142.40 9.82
N ARG A 385 32.34 141.69 9.00
CA ARG A 385 33.73 142.12 8.69
C ARG A 385 34.76 142.14 9.86
N ALA A 386 34.83 141.07 10.63
CA ALA A 386 35.98 140.77 11.50
C ALA A 386 36.53 139.35 11.30
N MET A 387 35.65 138.35 11.15
CA MET A 387 35.97 136.95 10.84
C MET A 387 36.33 136.81 9.35
N MET A 388 37.60 137.03 8.96
CA MET A 388 38.06 136.93 7.56
C MET A 388 39.49 136.35 7.44
N LEU A 389 39.96 135.68 8.49
CA LEU A 389 41.27 135.02 8.54
C LEU A 389 41.18 133.58 9.08
N GLU A 390 40.45 133.34 10.19
CA GLU A 390 40.16 131.96 10.68
C GLU A 390 39.38 131.14 9.64
N GLU A 391 38.41 131.78 8.96
CA GLU A 391 37.59 131.18 7.89
C GLU A 391 38.41 130.60 6.71
N ARG A 392 39.72 130.86 6.64
CA ARG A 392 40.60 130.33 5.60
C ARG A 392 41.20 128.97 5.95
N GLU A 393 41.61 128.80 7.21
CA GLU A 393 42.18 127.55 7.71
C GLU A 393 41.06 126.49 7.88
N GLU A 394 39.86 126.91 8.31
CA GLU A 394 38.67 126.05 8.35
C GLU A 394 38.24 125.57 6.95
N ARG A 395 38.40 126.39 5.90
CA ARG A 395 38.10 126.00 4.51
C ARG A 395 39.07 124.96 3.97
N GLU A 396 40.36 125.07 4.26
CA GLU A 396 41.36 124.08 3.82
C GLU A 396 41.11 122.72 4.47
N ALA A 397 40.75 122.68 5.77
CA ALA A 397 40.34 121.45 6.46
C ALA A 397 39.06 120.83 5.86
N VAL A 398 38.04 121.65 5.54
CA VAL A 398 36.80 121.18 4.90
C VAL A 398 37.03 120.70 3.46
N GLU A 399 38.00 121.27 2.73
CA GLU A 399 38.39 120.76 1.40
C GLU A 399 39.17 119.42 1.49
N GLU A 400 39.94 119.19 2.56
CA GLU A 400 40.58 117.90 2.85
C GLU A 400 39.53 116.83 3.22
N ASP A 401 38.64 117.10 4.18
CA ASP A 401 37.51 116.21 4.54
C ASP A 401 36.61 115.89 3.32
N LEU A 402 36.35 116.88 2.47
CA LEU A 402 35.58 116.71 1.23
C LEU A 402 36.29 115.81 0.21
N ASN A 403 37.62 115.79 0.18
CA ASN A 403 38.38 114.85 -0.65
C ASN A 403 38.41 113.45 -0.03
N ASP A 404 38.55 113.35 1.29
CA ASP A 404 38.50 112.07 2.00
C ASP A 404 37.12 111.39 1.84
N VAL A 405 36.02 112.17 1.84
CA VAL A 405 34.68 111.68 1.51
C VAL A 405 34.55 111.24 0.04
N LYS A 406 35.19 111.93 -0.93
CA LYS A 406 35.22 111.49 -2.34
C LYS A 406 36.00 110.19 -2.50
N ASP A 407 37.13 110.02 -1.83
CA ASP A 407 37.95 108.82 -1.94
C ASP A 407 37.28 107.62 -1.26
N ARG A 408 36.61 107.83 -0.12
CA ARG A 408 35.73 106.82 0.51
C ARG A 408 34.53 106.46 -0.38
N LEU A 409 33.92 107.44 -1.07
CA LEU A 409 32.84 107.20 -2.04
C LEU A 409 33.34 106.43 -3.26
N ALA A 410 34.49 106.79 -3.82
CA ALA A 410 35.12 106.08 -4.93
C ALA A 410 35.49 104.64 -4.55
N ALA A 411 36.03 104.42 -3.33
CA ALA A 411 36.29 103.10 -2.80
C ALA A 411 35.01 102.27 -2.65
N ALA A 412 33.93 102.86 -2.14
CA ALA A 412 32.62 102.20 -2.02
C ALA A 412 32.00 101.87 -3.39
N MET A 413 32.15 102.74 -4.39
CA MET A 413 31.72 102.47 -5.77
C MET A 413 32.56 101.35 -6.43
N ILE A 414 33.86 101.30 -6.15
CA ILE A 414 34.74 100.22 -6.63
C ILE A 414 34.40 98.90 -5.93
N GLU A 415 34.12 98.88 -4.62
CA GLU A 415 33.67 97.67 -3.95
C GLU A 415 32.29 97.22 -4.46
N LEU A 416 31.35 98.13 -4.68
CA LEU A 416 30.04 97.82 -5.26
C LEU A 416 30.20 97.16 -6.63
N GLN A 417 30.96 97.77 -7.55
CA GLN A 417 31.27 97.18 -8.85
C GLN A 417 31.92 95.80 -8.70
N GLN A 418 32.85 95.63 -7.76
CA GLN A 418 33.46 94.31 -7.49
C GLN A 418 32.45 93.28 -6.95
N LYS A 419 31.43 93.67 -6.18
CA LYS A 419 30.35 92.76 -5.76
C LYS A 419 29.39 92.44 -6.90
N GLU A 420 29.05 93.41 -7.74
CA GLU A 420 28.20 93.24 -8.92
C GLU A 420 28.87 92.28 -9.93
N ASP A 421 30.12 92.55 -10.27
CA ASP A 421 31.03 91.64 -11.00
C ASP A 421 31.04 90.21 -10.41
N ASP A 422 31.14 90.08 -9.09
CA ASP A 422 31.17 88.78 -8.40
C ASP A 422 29.80 88.09 -8.37
N ILE A 423 28.71 88.84 -8.43
CA ILE A 423 27.35 88.33 -8.57
C ILE A 423 27.15 87.84 -10.00
N GLU A 424 27.60 88.59 -11.02
CA GLU A 424 27.56 88.15 -12.41
C GLU A 424 28.36 86.84 -12.61
N ARG A 425 29.58 86.75 -12.07
CA ARG A 425 30.39 85.51 -12.09
C ARG A 425 29.68 84.32 -11.43
N LYS A 426 28.98 84.55 -10.31
CA LYS A 426 28.23 83.50 -9.60
C LYS A 426 26.95 83.11 -10.34
N ASN A 427 26.26 84.06 -10.97
CA ASN A 427 25.08 83.80 -11.78
C ASN A 427 25.46 83.00 -13.04
N GLN A 428 26.55 83.38 -13.74
CA GLN A 428 27.09 82.59 -14.86
C GLN A 428 27.47 81.16 -14.42
N ALA A 429 28.14 81.01 -13.28
CA ALA A 429 28.47 79.69 -12.74
C ALA A 429 27.23 78.86 -12.31
N LEU A 430 26.15 79.51 -11.88
CA LEU A 430 24.86 78.85 -11.60
C LEU A 430 24.12 78.48 -12.89
N GLU A 431 24.15 79.31 -13.92
CA GLU A 431 23.58 79.03 -15.24
C GLU A 431 24.29 77.86 -15.93
N ASP A 432 25.64 77.85 -15.93
CA ASP A 432 26.44 76.71 -16.39
C ASP A 432 26.11 75.44 -15.61
N LEU A 433 26.02 75.52 -14.27
CA LEU A 433 25.69 74.38 -13.42
C LEU A 433 24.27 73.87 -13.66
N MET A 434 23.29 74.75 -13.89
CA MET A 434 21.91 74.39 -14.24
C MET A 434 21.85 73.75 -15.63
N ALA A 435 22.57 74.27 -16.62
CA ALA A 435 22.67 73.68 -17.94
C ALA A 435 23.30 72.27 -17.90
N ASP A 436 24.31 72.06 -17.05
CA ASP A 436 24.93 70.75 -16.88
C ASP A 436 24.02 69.76 -16.11
N HIS A 437 23.29 70.21 -15.09
CA HIS A 437 22.24 69.40 -14.45
C HIS A 437 21.15 69.00 -15.45
N GLN A 438 20.68 69.93 -16.28
CA GLN A 438 19.64 69.63 -17.27
C GLN A 438 20.17 68.70 -18.38
N ARG A 439 21.45 68.79 -18.73
CA ARG A 439 22.14 67.82 -19.61
C ARG A 439 22.28 66.43 -18.96
N ILE A 440 22.47 66.35 -17.65
CA ILE A 440 22.49 65.09 -16.89
C ILE A 440 21.09 64.47 -16.83
N VAL A 441 20.05 65.25 -16.50
CA VAL A 441 18.66 64.79 -16.47
C VAL A 441 18.23 64.24 -17.83
N LEU A 442 18.49 64.96 -18.93
CA LEU A 442 18.16 64.49 -20.28
C LEU A 442 18.88 63.19 -20.65
N LYS A 443 20.12 62.98 -20.21
CA LYS A 443 20.83 61.69 -20.38
C LYS A 443 20.19 60.58 -19.57
N VAL A 444 19.84 60.81 -18.31
CA VAL A 444 19.19 59.81 -17.47
C VAL A 444 17.80 59.46 -18.01
N GLU A 445 17.05 60.43 -18.55
CA GLU A 445 15.79 60.17 -19.26
C GLU A 445 15.99 59.37 -20.56
N GLU A 446 17.06 59.61 -21.32
CA GLU A 446 17.39 58.86 -22.54
C GLU A 446 17.85 57.42 -22.21
N GLU A 447 18.69 57.25 -21.18
CA GLU A 447 19.13 55.95 -20.64
C GLU A 447 17.94 55.15 -20.08
N TRP A 448 17.06 55.76 -19.27
CA TRP A 448 15.85 55.11 -18.75
C TRP A 448 14.83 54.75 -19.85
N ARG A 449 14.73 55.55 -20.92
CA ARG A 449 13.89 55.19 -22.08
C ARG A 449 14.46 53.96 -22.80
N GLY A 450 15.78 53.90 -22.97
CA GLY A 450 16.47 52.72 -23.48
C GLY A 450 16.17 51.48 -22.65
N GLU A 451 16.40 51.52 -21.33
CA GLU A 451 16.11 50.40 -20.42
C GLU A 451 14.63 49.98 -20.43
N VAL A 452 13.69 50.94 -20.50
CA VAL A 452 12.25 50.67 -20.58
C VAL A 452 11.85 50.03 -21.92
N ASP A 453 12.42 50.47 -23.04
CA ASP A 453 12.12 49.91 -24.36
C ASP A 453 12.81 48.55 -24.59
N GLU A 454 14.01 48.32 -24.05
CA GLU A 454 14.63 46.98 -23.95
C GLU A 454 13.79 46.02 -23.09
N ALA A 455 13.31 46.47 -21.93
CA ALA A 455 12.43 45.67 -21.07
C ALA A 455 11.07 45.37 -21.74
N ARG A 456 10.53 46.31 -22.54
CA ARG A 456 9.34 46.08 -23.36
C ARG A 456 9.57 45.02 -24.43
N GLN A 457 10.70 45.08 -25.14
CA GLN A 457 11.06 44.06 -26.14
C GLN A 457 11.19 42.69 -25.48
N GLN A 458 11.87 42.57 -24.33
CA GLN A 458 11.96 41.31 -23.59
C GLN A 458 10.58 40.77 -23.16
N VAL A 459 9.65 41.65 -22.77
CA VAL A 459 8.26 41.27 -22.45
C VAL A 459 7.46 40.85 -23.69
N GLU A 460 7.76 41.40 -24.87
CA GLU A 460 7.15 41.00 -26.15
C GLU A 460 7.69 39.64 -26.61
N GLU A 461 9.01 39.44 -26.60
CA GLU A 461 9.67 38.14 -26.87
C GLU A 461 9.17 37.04 -25.92
N LEU A 462 8.99 37.33 -24.63
CA LEU A 462 8.42 36.38 -23.67
C LEU A 462 6.94 36.08 -23.92
N ARG A 463 6.16 37.03 -24.47
CA ARG A 463 4.75 36.80 -24.86
C ARG A 463 4.66 35.91 -26.10
N ASP A 464 5.50 36.13 -27.09
CA ASP A 464 5.53 35.30 -28.31
C ASP A 464 5.95 33.86 -27.96
N VAL A 465 6.98 33.67 -27.13
CA VAL A 465 7.35 32.34 -26.62
C VAL A 465 6.22 31.71 -25.81
N LEU A 466 5.50 32.46 -24.96
CA LEU A 466 4.32 31.94 -24.26
C LEU A 466 3.19 31.55 -25.22
N ALA A 467 2.95 32.32 -26.28
CA ALA A 467 1.95 32.01 -27.31
C ALA A 467 2.32 30.73 -28.09
N GLU A 468 3.60 30.56 -28.46
CA GLU A 468 4.11 29.31 -29.04
C GLU A 468 3.87 28.12 -28.10
N ARG A 469 4.26 28.23 -26.81
CA ARG A 469 4.02 27.17 -25.82
C ARG A 469 2.54 26.90 -25.58
N GLU A 470 1.69 27.91 -25.67
CA GLU A 470 0.24 27.71 -25.64
C GLU A 470 -0.26 26.92 -26.86
N THR A 471 0.29 27.15 -28.07
CA THR A 471 -0.06 26.35 -29.26
C THR A 471 0.47 24.92 -29.16
N GLU A 472 1.75 24.71 -28.79
CA GLU A 472 2.30 23.36 -28.51
C GLU A 472 1.44 22.62 -27.48
N SER A 473 1.01 23.31 -26.41
CA SER A 473 0.17 22.73 -25.37
C SER A 473 -1.25 22.42 -25.83
N LYS A 474 -1.82 23.17 -26.78
CA LYS A 474 -3.13 22.88 -27.40
C LYS A 474 -3.02 21.67 -28.33
N ASP A 475 -2.00 21.62 -29.17
CA ASP A 475 -1.76 20.51 -30.11
C ASP A 475 -1.45 19.20 -29.38
N LEU A 476 -0.65 19.24 -28.30
CA LEU A 476 -0.43 18.07 -27.44
C LEU A 476 -1.71 17.60 -26.75
N ARG A 477 -2.60 18.51 -26.33
CA ARG A 477 -3.91 18.15 -25.77
C ARG A 477 -4.85 17.52 -26.81
N LEU A 478 -4.83 18.00 -28.06
CA LEU A 478 -5.57 17.38 -29.16
C LEU A 478 -5.02 15.99 -29.47
N SER A 479 -3.69 15.85 -29.57
CA SER A 479 -3.04 14.55 -29.79
C SER A 479 -3.31 13.54 -28.66
N MET A 480 -3.34 13.99 -27.41
CA MET A 480 -3.76 13.15 -26.28
C MET A 480 -5.23 12.73 -26.40
N ALA A 481 -6.14 13.66 -26.72
CA ALA A 481 -7.56 13.34 -26.90
C ALA A 481 -7.82 12.38 -28.07
N GLU A 482 -7.05 12.47 -29.17
CA GLU A 482 -7.09 11.51 -30.28
C GLU A 482 -6.59 10.11 -29.87
N LEU A 483 -5.52 10.05 -29.06
CA LEU A 483 -4.98 8.78 -28.53
C LEU A 483 -5.91 8.15 -27.48
N GLU A 484 -6.54 8.94 -26.63
CA GLU A 484 -7.58 8.52 -25.67
C GLU A 484 -8.82 8.01 -26.42
N ALA A 485 -9.30 8.74 -27.44
CA ALA A 485 -10.41 8.32 -28.28
C ALA A 485 -10.11 7.00 -28.99
N ASN A 486 -8.96 6.87 -29.66
CA ASN A 486 -8.53 5.64 -30.32
C ASN A 486 -8.38 4.47 -29.32
N THR A 487 -7.90 4.75 -28.11
CA THR A 487 -7.75 3.76 -27.04
C THR A 487 -9.11 3.28 -26.52
N ASN A 488 -10.08 4.17 -26.31
CA ASN A 488 -11.46 3.80 -25.99
C ASN A 488 -12.11 3.01 -27.12
N ASP A 489 -11.90 3.43 -28.37
CA ASP A 489 -12.40 2.74 -29.57
C ASP A 489 -11.76 1.35 -29.72
N LEU A 490 -10.59 1.11 -29.13
CA LEU A 490 -9.94 -0.20 -29.05
C LEU A 490 -10.46 -1.04 -27.87
N HIS A 491 -10.74 -0.41 -26.70
CA HIS A 491 -11.38 -1.08 -25.56
C HIS A 491 -12.78 -1.59 -25.92
N VAL A 492 -13.63 -0.77 -26.54
CA VAL A 492 -14.97 -1.18 -27.00
C VAL A 492 -14.91 -2.36 -27.99
N LYS A 493 -13.86 -2.42 -28.83
CA LYS A 493 -13.62 -3.57 -29.71
C LYS A 493 -13.17 -4.81 -28.92
N PHE A 494 -12.31 -4.67 -27.93
CA PHE A 494 -11.90 -5.77 -27.05
C PHE A 494 -13.07 -6.29 -26.21
N GLU A 495 -13.84 -5.42 -25.56
CA GLU A 495 -15.07 -5.76 -24.82
C GLU A 495 -16.04 -6.53 -25.71
N LYS A 496 -16.27 -6.08 -26.96
CA LYS A 496 -17.12 -6.80 -27.90
C LYS A 496 -16.55 -8.18 -28.29
N THR A 497 -15.23 -8.33 -28.40
CA THR A 497 -14.63 -9.66 -28.65
C THR A 497 -14.62 -10.56 -27.42
N LEU A 498 -14.55 -10.00 -26.21
CA LEU A 498 -14.67 -10.74 -24.95
C LEU A 498 -16.09 -11.25 -24.77
N ALA A 499 -17.10 -10.37 -24.88
CA ALA A 499 -18.51 -10.76 -24.81
C ALA A 499 -18.90 -11.82 -25.84
N HIS A 500 -18.30 -11.81 -27.03
CA HIS A 500 -18.52 -12.86 -28.03
C HIS A 500 -17.81 -14.18 -27.69
N LEU A 501 -16.63 -14.14 -27.05
CA LEU A 501 -15.94 -15.34 -26.56
C LEU A 501 -16.60 -15.92 -25.30
N GLU A 502 -17.24 -15.08 -24.48
CA GLU A 502 -18.10 -15.47 -23.36
C GLU A 502 -19.37 -16.13 -23.89
N GLU A 503 -20.05 -15.54 -24.88
CA GLU A 503 -21.19 -16.17 -25.59
C GLU A 503 -20.80 -17.50 -26.27
N GLU A 504 -19.59 -17.61 -26.86
CA GLU A 504 -19.07 -18.86 -27.43
C GLU A 504 -18.62 -19.88 -26.36
N ALA A 505 -18.39 -19.45 -25.11
CA ALA A 505 -18.09 -20.32 -23.98
C ALA A 505 -19.39 -20.85 -23.35
N ASP A 506 -20.34 -19.96 -23.02
CA ASP A 506 -21.66 -20.31 -22.51
C ASP A 506 -22.39 -21.30 -23.45
N ALA A 507 -22.29 -21.08 -24.77
CA ALA A 507 -22.86 -21.99 -25.77
C ALA A 507 -22.20 -23.39 -25.77
N LYS A 508 -20.90 -23.48 -25.47
CA LYS A 508 -20.19 -24.77 -25.36
C LYS A 508 -20.42 -25.45 -24.03
N ASP A 509 -20.52 -24.70 -22.95
CA ASP A 509 -20.86 -25.26 -21.64
C ASP A 509 -22.30 -25.81 -21.67
N ALA A 510 -23.24 -25.14 -22.35
CA ALA A 510 -24.56 -25.70 -22.65
C ALA A 510 -24.53 -26.94 -23.56
N GLU A 511 -23.64 -26.99 -24.57
CA GLU A 511 -23.41 -28.20 -25.36
C GLU A 511 -22.86 -29.35 -24.48
N ILE A 512 -21.89 -29.05 -23.63
CA ILE A 512 -21.28 -29.99 -22.66
C ILE A 512 -22.30 -30.48 -21.64
N GLU A 513 -23.19 -29.63 -21.11
CA GLU A 513 -24.31 -30.03 -20.26
C GLU A 513 -25.24 -31.00 -21.00
N SER A 514 -25.65 -30.67 -22.24
CA SER A 514 -26.50 -31.55 -23.04
C SER A 514 -25.84 -32.90 -23.36
N LEU A 515 -24.53 -32.92 -23.58
CA LEU A 515 -23.74 -34.13 -23.78
C LEU A 515 -23.59 -34.92 -22.48
N ASN A 516 -23.35 -34.27 -21.35
CA ASN A 516 -23.30 -34.90 -20.03
C ASN A 516 -24.64 -35.54 -19.67
N GLU A 517 -25.78 -34.90 -19.96
CA GLU A 517 -27.08 -35.56 -19.83
C GLU A 517 -27.20 -36.78 -20.75
N THR A 518 -26.69 -36.75 -21.99
CA THR A 518 -26.71 -37.94 -22.86
C THR A 518 -25.82 -39.06 -22.33
N ILE A 519 -24.65 -38.72 -21.76
CA ILE A 519 -23.73 -39.66 -21.13
C ILE A 519 -24.36 -40.25 -19.87
N GLN A 520 -25.05 -39.45 -19.05
CA GLN A 520 -25.78 -39.94 -17.88
C GLN A 520 -26.93 -40.87 -18.31
N ARG A 521 -27.78 -40.44 -19.27
CA ARG A 521 -28.87 -41.27 -19.80
C ARG A 521 -28.39 -42.58 -20.44
N LEU A 522 -27.19 -42.60 -21.03
CA LEU A 522 -26.54 -43.82 -21.52
C LEU A 522 -25.91 -44.64 -20.39
N GLY A 523 -25.38 -44.00 -19.34
CA GLY A 523 -24.87 -44.65 -18.13
C GLY A 523 -25.97 -45.34 -17.34
N ASP A 524 -27.13 -44.71 -17.18
CA ASP A 524 -28.32 -45.29 -16.56
C ASP A 524 -28.82 -46.50 -17.38
N GLN A 525 -28.79 -46.41 -18.71
CA GLN A 525 -29.12 -47.54 -19.60
C GLN A 525 -28.09 -48.68 -19.49
N ILE A 526 -26.79 -48.37 -19.39
CA ILE A 526 -25.75 -49.38 -19.15
C ILE A 526 -25.97 -50.05 -17.80
N TYR A 527 -26.24 -49.28 -16.73
CA TYR A 527 -26.48 -49.83 -15.40
C TYR A 527 -27.70 -50.76 -15.36
N VAL A 528 -28.81 -50.39 -16.02
CA VAL A 528 -29.98 -51.28 -16.18
C VAL A 528 -29.63 -52.52 -16.98
N LEU A 529 -28.86 -52.40 -18.07
CA LEU A 529 -28.42 -53.55 -18.88
C LEU A 529 -27.42 -54.44 -18.15
N GLU A 530 -26.61 -53.90 -17.23
CA GLU A 530 -25.68 -54.64 -16.35
C GLU A 530 -26.44 -55.40 -15.27
N ASP A 531 -27.41 -54.77 -14.60
CA ASP A 531 -28.33 -55.38 -13.65
C ASP A 531 -29.20 -56.48 -14.31
N GLU A 532 -29.68 -56.26 -15.54
CA GLU A 532 -30.30 -57.32 -16.36
C GLU A 532 -29.31 -58.45 -16.71
N ASN A 533 -28.04 -58.13 -16.99
CA ASN A 533 -27.01 -59.14 -17.29
C ASN A 533 -26.68 -60.01 -16.08
N ASP A 534 -26.54 -59.40 -14.90
CA ASP A 534 -26.23 -60.10 -13.66
C ASP A 534 -27.42 -60.94 -13.19
N LYS A 535 -28.66 -60.45 -13.35
CA LYS A 535 -29.87 -61.28 -13.18
C LYS A 535 -29.88 -62.48 -14.13
N LEU A 536 -29.55 -62.28 -15.42
CA LEU A 536 -29.46 -63.38 -16.39
C LEU A 536 -28.32 -64.37 -16.05
N LYS A 537 -27.23 -63.93 -15.41
CA LYS A 537 -26.19 -64.82 -14.85
C LYS A 537 -26.74 -65.61 -13.67
N GLU A 538 -27.38 -64.96 -12.69
CA GLU A 538 -28.00 -65.62 -11.54
C GLU A 538 -29.08 -66.63 -11.97
N GLU A 539 -29.91 -66.31 -12.96
CA GLU A 539 -30.86 -67.25 -13.55
C GLU A 539 -30.15 -68.43 -14.23
N SER A 540 -29.04 -68.17 -14.93
CA SER A 540 -28.27 -69.20 -15.64
C SER A 540 -27.46 -70.10 -14.70
N ASP A 541 -26.91 -69.57 -13.61
CA ASP A 541 -26.22 -70.34 -12.58
C ASP A 541 -27.22 -71.14 -11.73
N ARG A 542 -28.38 -70.56 -11.37
CA ARG A 542 -29.49 -71.32 -10.77
C ARG A 542 -29.96 -72.46 -11.68
N GLN A 543 -30.07 -72.25 -12.99
CA GLN A 543 -30.35 -73.33 -13.94
C GLN A 543 -29.24 -74.39 -13.96
N ARG A 544 -27.96 -74.01 -13.90
CA ARG A 544 -26.84 -74.98 -13.78
C ARG A 544 -26.89 -75.78 -12.49
N GLU A 545 -27.28 -75.17 -11.37
CA GLU A 545 -27.46 -75.83 -10.07
C GLU A 545 -28.68 -76.77 -10.07
N GLU A 546 -29.83 -76.31 -10.58
CA GLU A 546 -31.03 -77.13 -10.77
C GLU A 546 -30.74 -78.35 -11.67
N GLU A 547 -30.07 -78.15 -12.81
CA GLU A 547 -29.60 -79.26 -13.65
C GLU A 547 -28.55 -80.13 -12.96
N ALA A 548 -27.67 -79.59 -12.10
CA ALA A 548 -26.66 -80.38 -11.40
C ALA A 548 -27.30 -81.29 -10.35
N ILE A 549 -28.27 -80.77 -9.60
CA ILE A 549 -29.08 -81.53 -8.65
C ILE A 549 -29.92 -82.58 -9.37
N GLU A 550 -30.47 -82.28 -10.55
CA GLU A 550 -31.21 -83.27 -11.35
C GLU A 550 -30.28 -84.32 -11.98
N ARG A 551 -29.09 -83.95 -12.46
CA ARG A 551 -28.05 -84.89 -12.89
C ARG A 551 -27.61 -85.81 -11.73
N GLU A 552 -27.42 -85.29 -10.52
CA GLU A 552 -27.09 -86.09 -9.34
C GLU A 552 -28.24 -87.06 -8.97
N ARG A 553 -29.49 -86.60 -8.97
CA ARG A 553 -30.67 -87.47 -8.75
C ARG A 553 -30.78 -88.58 -9.80
N LEU A 554 -30.50 -88.28 -11.06
CA LEU A 554 -30.49 -89.26 -12.16
C LEU A 554 -29.32 -90.26 -12.03
N GLU A 555 -28.15 -89.81 -11.56
CA GLU A 555 -27.00 -90.69 -11.29
C GLU A 555 -27.26 -91.61 -10.08
N GLN A 556 -27.83 -91.08 -8.99
CA GLN A 556 -28.28 -91.87 -7.84
C GLN A 556 -29.36 -92.91 -8.24
N LEU A 557 -30.31 -92.52 -9.10
CA LEU A 557 -31.32 -93.43 -9.66
C LEU A 557 -30.68 -94.51 -10.55
N ALA A 558 -29.74 -94.14 -11.41
CA ALA A 558 -29.01 -95.08 -12.26
C ALA A 558 -28.14 -96.06 -11.45
N ALA A 559 -27.51 -95.61 -10.37
CA ALA A 559 -26.80 -96.47 -9.42
C ALA A 559 -27.77 -97.47 -8.74
N ALA A 560 -28.87 -96.99 -8.17
CA ALA A 560 -29.88 -97.85 -7.54
C ALA A 560 -30.55 -98.83 -8.51
N LEU A 561 -30.68 -98.49 -9.79
CA LEU A 561 -31.12 -99.41 -10.85
C LEU A 561 -30.04 -100.42 -11.22
N LYS A 562 -28.77 -100.01 -11.30
CA LYS A 562 -27.62 -100.88 -11.57
C LYS A 562 -27.41 -101.91 -10.47
N ASP A 563 -27.58 -101.52 -9.21
CA ASP A 563 -27.47 -102.44 -8.07
C ASP A 563 -28.64 -103.44 -8.05
N LYS A 564 -29.86 -103.03 -8.38
CA LYS A 564 -30.98 -103.97 -8.61
C LYS A 564 -30.72 -104.92 -9.78
N LEU A 565 -30.02 -104.44 -10.83
CA LEU A 565 -29.62 -105.27 -11.97
C LEU A 565 -28.46 -106.22 -11.61
N SER A 566 -27.66 -105.93 -10.58
CA SER A 566 -26.63 -106.84 -10.08
C SER A 566 -27.21 -107.87 -9.11
N THR A 567 -28.17 -107.52 -8.25
CA THR A 567 -28.86 -108.49 -7.39
C THR A 567 -29.73 -109.45 -8.21
N ILE A 568 -30.51 -108.97 -9.18
CA ILE A 568 -31.31 -109.83 -10.07
C ILE A 568 -30.41 -110.76 -10.91
N LYS A 569 -29.17 -110.36 -11.21
CA LYS A 569 -28.19 -111.25 -11.83
C LYS A 569 -27.66 -112.30 -10.87
N ALA A 570 -27.28 -111.92 -9.65
CA ALA A 570 -26.86 -112.89 -8.63
C ALA A 570 -27.98 -113.90 -8.32
N GLU A 571 -29.24 -113.45 -8.21
CA GLU A 571 -30.42 -114.31 -8.07
C GLU A 571 -30.62 -115.25 -9.26
N LEU A 572 -30.33 -114.81 -10.49
CA LEU A 572 -30.41 -115.63 -11.70
C LEU A 572 -29.27 -116.65 -11.78
N ASP A 573 -28.05 -116.25 -11.41
CA ASP A 573 -26.86 -117.09 -11.37
C ASP A 573 -27.00 -118.17 -10.28
N GLU A 574 -27.44 -117.80 -9.06
CA GLU A 574 -27.78 -118.75 -7.97
C GLU A 574 -28.89 -119.75 -8.37
N MET A 575 -29.93 -119.28 -9.08
CA MET A 575 -30.99 -120.16 -9.59
C MET A 575 -30.50 -121.08 -10.73
N THR A 576 -29.46 -120.68 -11.45
CA THR A 576 -28.81 -121.51 -12.48
C THR A 576 -27.93 -122.57 -11.84
N ASP A 577 -27.09 -122.19 -10.88
CA ASP A 577 -26.29 -123.12 -10.06
C ASP A 577 -27.18 -124.14 -9.34
N ALA A 578 -28.31 -123.72 -8.77
CA ALA A 578 -29.29 -124.61 -8.15
C ALA A 578 -29.90 -125.62 -9.16
N TYR A 579 -30.13 -125.19 -10.40
CA TYR A 579 -30.64 -126.06 -11.47
C TYR A 579 -29.57 -127.06 -11.93
N GLU A 580 -28.31 -126.65 -12.08
CA GLU A 580 -27.20 -127.53 -12.44
C GLU A 580 -26.91 -128.56 -11.33
N ASN A 581 -26.94 -128.16 -10.06
CA ASN A 581 -26.80 -129.08 -8.93
C ASN A 581 -27.93 -130.13 -8.92
N CYS A 582 -29.19 -129.70 -9.10
CA CYS A 582 -30.31 -130.63 -9.19
C CYS A 582 -30.19 -131.60 -10.39
N HIS A 583 -29.67 -131.13 -11.52
CA HIS A 583 -29.39 -131.97 -12.68
C HIS A 583 -28.32 -133.04 -12.37
N GLN A 584 -27.24 -132.68 -11.69
CA GLN A 584 -26.18 -133.61 -11.25
C GLN A 584 -26.70 -134.63 -10.23
N GLU A 585 -27.56 -134.23 -9.29
CA GLU A 585 -28.22 -135.16 -8.36
C GLU A 585 -29.08 -136.19 -9.11
N ILE A 586 -29.84 -135.77 -10.12
CA ILE A 586 -30.66 -136.66 -10.95
C ILE A 586 -29.80 -137.68 -11.72
N GLU A 587 -28.67 -137.27 -12.29
CA GLU A 587 -27.73 -138.19 -12.95
C GLU A 587 -27.11 -139.19 -11.96
N ALA A 588 -26.68 -138.71 -10.79
CA ALA A 588 -26.18 -139.56 -9.71
C ALA A 588 -27.25 -140.53 -9.18
N HIS A 589 -28.54 -140.16 -9.19
CA HIS A 589 -29.64 -141.08 -8.89
C HIS A 589 -29.90 -142.10 -10.00
N ARG A 590 -29.69 -141.73 -11.28
CA ARG A 590 -29.82 -142.65 -12.42
C ARG A 590 -28.77 -143.75 -12.37
N LEU A 591 -27.50 -143.40 -12.14
CA LEU A 591 -26.40 -144.36 -12.01
C LEU A 591 -26.64 -145.38 -10.89
N ARG A 592 -27.05 -144.91 -9.70
CA ARG A 592 -27.44 -145.79 -8.58
C ARG A 592 -28.62 -146.72 -8.91
N SER A 593 -29.54 -146.29 -9.77
CA SER A 593 -30.64 -147.13 -10.25
C SER A 593 -30.19 -148.20 -11.25
N GLU A 594 -29.15 -147.93 -12.04
CA GLU A 594 -28.55 -148.88 -12.97
C GLU A 594 -27.73 -149.94 -12.21
N GLU A 595 -26.98 -149.54 -11.18
CA GLU A 595 -26.31 -150.47 -10.25
C GLU A 595 -27.32 -151.41 -9.56
N LEU A 596 -28.41 -150.86 -9.02
CA LEU A 596 -29.48 -151.64 -8.37
C LEU A 596 -30.14 -152.66 -9.31
N ALA A 597 -30.29 -152.35 -10.61
CA ALA A 597 -30.82 -153.29 -11.58
C ALA A 597 -29.91 -154.52 -11.75
N THR A 598 -28.59 -154.32 -11.88
CA THR A 598 -27.64 -155.44 -12.01
C THR A 598 -27.59 -156.34 -10.77
N HIS A 599 -27.80 -155.77 -9.57
CA HIS A 599 -27.87 -156.55 -8.34
C HIS A 599 -29.15 -157.40 -8.25
N ILE A 600 -30.29 -156.88 -8.75
CA ILE A 600 -31.55 -157.64 -8.82
C ILE A 600 -31.43 -158.83 -9.78
N GLU A 601 -30.75 -158.69 -10.92
CA GLU A 601 -30.52 -159.81 -11.85
C GLU A 601 -29.71 -160.94 -11.19
N SER A 602 -28.66 -160.59 -10.42
CA SER A 602 -27.87 -161.58 -9.66
C SER A 602 -28.71 -162.32 -8.61
N LEU A 603 -29.57 -161.61 -7.87
CA LEU A 603 -30.48 -162.20 -6.87
C LEU A 603 -31.54 -163.13 -7.49
N VAL A 604 -31.98 -162.85 -8.72
CA VAL A 604 -32.92 -163.72 -9.45
C VAL A 604 -32.30 -165.07 -9.79
N GLU A 605 -31.01 -165.13 -10.16
CA GLU A 605 -30.33 -166.42 -10.38
C GLU A 605 -30.21 -167.24 -9.08
N GLU A 606 -29.92 -166.59 -7.95
CA GLU A 606 -29.78 -167.27 -6.66
C GLU A 606 -31.12 -167.85 -6.18
N LEU A 607 -32.22 -167.09 -6.31
CA LEU A 607 -33.57 -167.58 -6.02
C LEU A 607 -34.01 -168.75 -6.92
N GLN A 608 -33.51 -168.86 -8.16
CA GLN A 608 -33.77 -170.03 -9.00
C GLN A 608 -33.06 -171.28 -8.51
N ARG A 609 -31.85 -171.14 -7.95
CA ARG A 609 -31.10 -172.25 -7.32
C ARG A 609 -31.78 -172.70 -6.02
N GLU A 610 -32.21 -171.75 -5.19
CA GLU A 610 -32.85 -172.03 -3.90
C GLU A 610 -34.24 -172.66 -4.03
N ARG A 611 -35.04 -172.26 -5.05
CA ARG A 611 -36.34 -172.90 -5.33
C ARG A 611 -36.21 -174.39 -5.62
N LYS A 612 -35.21 -174.78 -6.41
CA LYS A 612 -34.99 -176.19 -6.76
C LYS A 612 -34.61 -177.04 -5.55
N HIS A 613 -33.89 -176.46 -4.58
CA HIS A 613 -33.59 -177.12 -3.31
C HIS A 613 -34.82 -177.25 -2.39
N ARG A 614 -35.80 -176.33 -2.50
CA ARG A 614 -37.08 -176.44 -1.75
C ARG A 614 -37.96 -177.58 -2.26
N GLU A 615 -38.05 -177.79 -3.58
CA GLU A 615 -38.87 -178.87 -4.17
C GLU A 615 -38.44 -180.26 -3.65
N ASP A 616 -37.14 -180.51 -3.49
CA ASP A 616 -36.61 -181.75 -2.91
C ASP A 616 -36.99 -181.92 -1.42
N VAL A 617 -36.98 -180.84 -0.64
CA VAL A 617 -37.25 -180.85 0.82
C VAL A 617 -38.76 -180.94 1.13
N GLU A 618 -39.61 -180.41 0.25
CA GLU A 618 -41.07 -180.48 0.41
C GLU A 618 -41.58 -181.94 0.29
N ALA A 619 -40.92 -182.77 -0.54
CA ALA A 619 -41.22 -184.19 -0.66
C ALA A 619 -40.90 -185.01 0.61
N ASP A 620 -39.82 -184.66 1.33
CA ASP A 620 -39.46 -185.32 2.61
C ASP A 620 -40.41 -184.91 3.75
N LEU A 621 -40.89 -183.66 3.76
CA LEU A 621 -41.90 -183.17 4.71
C LEU A 621 -43.24 -183.91 4.56
N ASP A 622 -43.67 -184.14 3.32
CA ASP A 622 -44.91 -184.85 3.01
C ASP A 622 -44.91 -186.30 3.53
N ALA A 623 -43.72 -186.92 3.70
CA ALA A 623 -43.58 -188.22 4.37
C ALA A 623 -43.72 -188.11 5.90
N ALA A 624 -43.12 -187.09 6.52
CA ALA A 624 -43.13 -186.90 7.97
C ALA A 624 -44.52 -186.58 8.55
N GLU A 625 -45.35 -185.81 7.84
CA GLU A 625 -46.73 -185.52 8.30
C GLU A 625 -47.57 -186.80 8.47
N LYS A 626 -47.40 -187.78 7.58
CA LYS A 626 -48.15 -189.06 7.61
C LYS A 626 -47.81 -189.91 8.84
N GLU A 627 -46.61 -189.75 9.39
CA GLU A 627 -46.19 -190.42 10.65
C GLU A 627 -46.69 -189.65 11.89
N HIS A 628 -46.63 -188.32 11.87
CA HIS A 628 -47.17 -187.48 12.95
C HIS A 628 -48.70 -187.65 13.13
N ASP A 629 -49.44 -187.75 12.03
CA ASP A 629 -50.90 -187.93 12.05
C ASP A 629 -51.32 -189.30 12.64
N ALA A 630 -50.45 -190.32 12.60
CA ALA A 630 -50.66 -191.57 13.32
C ALA A 630 -50.54 -191.41 14.85
N GLN A 631 -49.55 -190.61 15.31
CA GLN A 631 -49.30 -190.36 16.74
C GLN A 631 -50.45 -189.52 17.37
N MET A 632 -50.98 -188.54 16.65
CA MET A 632 -52.15 -187.75 17.08
C MET A 632 -53.42 -188.60 17.31
N ARG A 633 -53.56 -189.75 16.62
CA ARG A 633 -54.65 -190.72 16.83
C ARG A 633 -54.43 -191.65 18.03
N GLN A 634 -53.27 -191.58 18.68
CA GLN A 634 -52.97 -192.27 19.93
C GLN A 634 -53.19 -191.34 21.13
N GLU A 635 -52.69 -190.10 21.07
CA GLU A 635 -52.88 -189.11 22.14
C GLU A 635 -54.35 -188.77 22.41
N ARG A 636 -55.21 -188.68 21.38
CA ARG A 636 -56.66 -188.45 21.60
C ARG A 636 -57.31 -189.48 22.53
N ARG A 637 -56.92 -190.75 22.45
CA ARG A 637 -57.44 -191.82 23.33
C ARG A 637 -56.98 -191.68 24.79
N ASN A 638 -55.82 -191.07 25.01
CA ASN A 638 -55.33 -190.70 26.34
C ASN A 638 -56.04 -189.45 26.90
N LEU A 639 -56.66 -188.64 26.03
CA LEU A 639 -57.38 -187.43 26.36
C LEU A 639 -58.84 -187.75 26.77
N ASP A 640 -59.55 -188.55 25.97
CA ASP A 640 -60.92 -189.04 26.27
C ASP A 640 -60.99 -189.69 27.67
N ALA A 641 -59.95 -190.46 28.04
CA ALA A 641 -59.82 -191.11 29.34
C ALA A 641 -59.66 -190.13 30.52
N LYS A 642 -59.16 -188.92 30.29
CA LYS A 642 -59.03 -187.84 31.30
C LYS A 642 -60.30 -186.99 31.39
N GLU A 643 -60.98 -186.74 30.27
CA GLU A 643 -62.25 -186.01 30.26
C GLU A 643 -63.35 -186.74 31.06
N SER A 644 -63.40 -188.07 30.97
CA SER A 644 -64.30 -188.91 31.78
C SER A 644 -64.09 -188.72 33.30
N ALA A 645 -62.85 -188.53 33.74
CA ALA A 645 -62.53 -188.24 35.15
C ALA A 645 -62.93 -186.80 35.55
N LEU A 646 -62.74 -185.83 34.66
CA LEU A 646 -63.10 -184.42 34.88
C LEU A 646 -64.63 -184.23 34.99
N GLN A 647 -65.39 -184.93 34.16
CA GLN A 647 -66.86 -184.86 34.13
C GLN A 647 -67.50 -185.35 35.43
N SER A 648 -66.83 -186.22 36.19
CA SER A 648 -67.26 -186.63 37.53
C SER A 648 -67.18 -185.45 38.51
N ALA A 649 -66.03 -184.77 38.58
CA ALA A 649 -65.79 -183.66 39.51
C ALA A 649 -66.70 -182.44 39.25
N LEU A 650 -67.04 -182.16 37.98
CA LEU A 650 -67.92 -181.05 37.62
C LEU A 650 -69.36 -181.23 38.13
N ASN A 651 -69.85 -182.47 38.28
CA ASN A 651 -71.20 -182.74 38.78
C ASN A 651 -71.36 -182.45 40.29
N ASP A 652 -70.29 -182.50 41.07
CA ASP A 652 -70.31 -182.09 42.48
C ASP A 652 -70.14 -180.57 42.65
N LEU A 653 -69.34 -179.93 41.80
CA LEU A 653 -69.21 -178.46 41.78
C LEU A 653 -70.55 -177.76 41.44
N ALA A 654 -71.28 -178.29 40.45
CA ALA A 654 -72.55 -177.72 40.00
C ALA A 654 -73.62 -177.66 41.10
N ARG A 655 -73.62 -178.65 42.02
CA ARG A 655 -74.54 -178.70 43.17
C ARG A 655 -74.28 -177.59 44.20
N ALA A 656 -73.04 -177.14 44.35
CA ALA A 656 -72.69 -176.03 45.23
C ALA A 656 -73.02 -174.66 44.61
N GLN A 657 -72.71 -174.48 43.32
CA GLN A 657 -72.85 -173.19 42.63
C GLN A 657 -74.31 -172.77 42.40
N SER A 658 -75.23 -173.74 42.24
CA SER A 658 -76.67 -173.47 42.06
C SER A 658 -77.34 -172.78 43.27
N LEU A 659 -76.74 -172.81 44.45
CA LEU A 659 -77.33 -172.27 45.69
C LEU A 659 -76.80 -170.87 46.06
N LEU A 660 -75.66 -170.47 45.50
CA LEU A 660 -75.00 -169.19 45.78
C LEU A 660 -75.49 -168.07 44.84
N ASN A 661 -75.54 -168.35 43.53
CA ASN A 661 -75.91 -167.39 42.50
C ASN A 661 -77.31 -166.76 42.68
N GLN A 662 -78.22 -167.42 43.40
CA GLN A 662 -79.58 -166.93 43.66
C GLN A 662 -79.70 -166.10 44.97
N ARG A 663 -78.58 -165.69 45.58
CA ARG A 663 -78.59 -164.84 46.79
C ARG A 663 -77.68 -163.63 46.71
N GLU A 664 -76.65 -163.66 45.88
CA GLU A 664 -75.71 -162.54 45.74
C GLU A 664 -76.19 -161.48 44.73
N SER A 665 -77.00 -161.87 43.74
CA SER A 665 -77.59 -160.97 42.73
C SER A 665 -78.52 -159.89 43.30
N ASP A 666 -79.41 -160.29 44.22
CA ASP A 666 -80.62 -159.50 44.53
C ASP A 666 -80.43 -158.47 45.65
N LEU A 667 -79.29 -158.50 46.35
CA LEU A 667 -79.06 -157.71 47.58
C LEU A 667 -78.19 -156.47 47.35
N ALA A 668 -77.12 -156.58 46.55
CA ALA A 668 -76.15 -155.50 46.36
C ALA A 668 -76.67 -154.34 45.48
N GLN A 669 -77.56 -154.60 44.52
CA GLN A 669 -78.07 -153.58 43.60
C GLN A 669 -78.92 -152.50 44.28
N VAL A 670 -79.36 -152.73 45.52
CA VAL A 670 -80.12 -151.75 46.34
C VAL A 670 -79.20 -150.88 47.20
N GLN A 671 -78.01 -151.36 47.60
CA GLN A 671 -77.15 -150.67 48.57
C GLN A 671 -76.50 -149.39 48.00
N ASN A 672 -76.07 -149.41 46.74
CA ASN A 672 -75.42 -148.26 46.08
C ASN A 672 -76.35 -147.05 45.86
N ALA A 673 -77.66 -147.20 46.03
CA ALA A 673 -78.64 -146.11 45.86
C ALA A 673 -78.95 -145.34 47.16
N LEU A 674 -78.56 -145.85 48.33
CA LEU A 674 -78.89 -145.25 49.63
C LEU A 674 -77.76 -144.39 50.21
N GLN A 675 -76.50 -144.73 49.90
CA GLN A 675 -75.31 -144.14 50.52
C GLN A 675 -75.06 -142.66 50.14
N THR A 676 -75.70 -142.15 49.10
CA THR A 676 -75.55 -140.76 48.61
C THR A 676 -76.53 -139.76 49.23
N LEU A 677 -77.48 -140.20 50.06
CA LEU A 677 -78.50 -139.33 50.67
C LEU A 677 -78.71 -139.52 52.18
N GLU A 678 -78.06 -140.49 52.85
CA GLU A 678 -78.15 -140.65 54.31
C GLU A 678 -77.21 -139.72 55.10
N GLN A 679 -77.38 -138.42 54.85
CA GLN A 679 -77.23 -137.31 55.80
C GLN A 679 -75.84 -137.08 56.44
N GLU A 680 -75.26 -135.87 56.42
CA GLU A 680 -75.82 -134.61 56.95
C GLU A 680 -76.30 -134.66 58.44
N SER A 681 -76.30 -135.82 59.11
CA SER A 681 -76.94 -136.02 60.43
C SER A 681 -75.97 -136.42 61.57
N LYS A 682 -74.71 -135.96 61.53
CA LYS A 682 -73.82 -135.97 62.72
C LYS A 682 -72.79 -134.83 62.79
N ARG A 683 -73.27 -133.59 62.58
CA ARG A 683 -72.73 -132.45 63.35
C ARG A 683 -73.14 -132.61 64.82
N ALA A 684 -72.26 -133.13 65.67
CA ALA A 684 -72.30 -132.98 67.14
C ALA A 684 -71.00 -133.51 67.75
N GLY A 685 -70.12 -132.61 68.24
CA GLY A 685 -68.78 -132.97 68.75
C GLY A 685 -68.04 -131.81 69.41
N GLU A 686 -68.80 -130.87 69.99
CA GLU A 686 -68.35 -129.67 70.71
C GLU A 686 -67.88 -130.06 72.15
N THR A 687 -67.08 -129.31 72.93
CA THR A 687 -66.52 -127.94 72.82
C THR A 687 -65.31 -127.75 73.77
N HIS A 688 -64.71 -126.55 73.78
CA HIS A 688 -63.92 -125.90 74.87
C HIS A 688 -62.39 -125.74 74.72
N SER A 689 -61.99 -124.75 73.90
CA SER A 689 -60.74 -123.97 74.11
C SER A 689 -60.86 -122.49 73.67
N THR A 690 -62.00 -122.14 73.05
CA THR A 690 -62.19 -120.97 72.18
C THR A 690 -62.03 -119.60 72.85
N ALA A 691 -62.33 -119.49 74.15
CA ALA A 691 -62.32 -118.21 74.87
C ALA A 691 -60.91 -117.59 74.97
N ARG A 692 -59.87 -118.38 75.28
CA ARG A 692 -58.51 -117.87 75.48
C ARG A 692 -57.87 -117.35 74.18
N PHE A 693 -58.24 -117.94 73.05
CA PHE A 693 -57.76 -117.52 71.73
C PHE A 693 -58.38 -116.19 71.29
N SER A 694 -59.67 -115.96 71.58
CA SER A 694 -60.38 -114.73 71.20
C SER A 694 -59.79 -113.46 71.85
N LEU A 695 -59.50 -113.49 73.16
CA LEU A 695 -58.90 -112.35 73.87
C LEU A 695 -57.46 -112.10 73.44
N GLN A 696 -56.69 -113.15 73.10
CA GLN A 696 -55.34 -112.99 72.56
C GLN A 696 -55.37 -112.31 71.18
N LEU A 697 -56.30 -112.70 70.30
CA LEU A 697 -56.47 -112.06 68.99
C LEU A 697 -56.76 -110.56 69.11
N GLU A 698 -57.61 -110.16 70.07
CA GLU A 698 -57.98 -108.76 70.24
C GLU A 698 -56.85 -107.92 70.88
N VAL A 699 -56.08 -108.49 71.81
CA VAL A 699 -54.86 -107.84 72.33
C VAL A 699 -53.82 -107.66 71.23
N ASP A 700 -53.58 -108.68 70.40
CA ASP A 700 -52.61 -108.56 69.31
C ASP A 700 -53.16 -107.74 68.13
N ARG A 701 -54.49 -107.58 68.01
CA ARG A 701 -55.11 -106.57 67.15
C ARG A 701 -54.79 -105.16 67.65
N LEU A 702 -55.10 -104.86 68.90
CA LEU A 702 -54.89 -103.52 69.46
C LEU A 702 -53.41 -103.12 69.48
N LYS A 703 -52.48 -104.08 69.62
CA LYS A 703 -51.05 -103.83 69.40
C LYS A 703 -50.73 -103.43 67.96
N ARG A 704 -51.20 -104.20 66.96
CA ARG A 704 -50.99 -103.87 65.53
C ARG A 704 -51.66 -102.55 65.14
N ASP A 705 -52.79 -102.21 65.75
CA ASP A 705 -53.51 -100.96 65.50
C ASP A 705 -52.83 -99.77 66.21
N LEU A 706 -52.20 -99.96 67.38
CA LEU A 706 -51.32 -98.98 68.02
C LEU A 706 -50.04 -98.76 67.20
N GLU A 707 -49.35 -99.85 66.84
CA GLU A 707 -48.12 -99.86 66.04
C GLU A 707 -48.31 -99.12 64.70
N ARG A 708 -49.46 -99.31 64.04
CA ARG A 708 -49.86 -98.53 62.85
C ARG A 708 -49.98 -97.03 63.12
N VAL A 709 -50.63 -96.63 64.22
CA VAL A 709 -50.81 -95.21 64.56
C VAL A 709 -49.49 -94.56 64.96
N GLU A 710 -48.57 -95.29 65.59
CA GLU A 710 -47.21 -94.82 65.86
C GLU A 710 -46.38 -94.70 64.56
N ASP A 711 -46.52 -95.65 63.63
CA ASP A 711 -45.95 -95.59 62.28
C ASP A 711 -46.50 -94.38 61.49
N GLU A 712 -47.81 -94.17 61.46
CA GLU A 712 -48.47 -93.04 60.80
C GLU A 712 -48.09 -91.69 61.44
N LEU A 713 -47.96 -91.63 62.77
CA LEU A 713 -47.45 -90.45 63.48
C LEU A 713 -45.98 -90.17 63.13
N SER A 714 -45.16 -91.21 62.98
CA SER A 714 -43.76 -91.06 62.56
C SER A 714 -43.65 -90.52 61.12
N ARG A 715 -44.47 -91.04 60.20
CA ARG A 715 -44.55 -90.59 58.81
C ARG A 715 -45.06 -89.16 58.72
N ALA A 716 -46.11 -88.79 59.46
CA ALA A 716 -46.62 -87.42 59.50
C ALA A 716 -45.58 -86.42 60.04
N ARG A 717 -44.77 -86.81 61.03
CA ARG A 717 -43.65 -86.00 61.52
C ARG A 717 -42.51 -85.90 60.50
N GLN A 718 -42.20 -86.98 59.79
CA GLN A 718 -41.20 -86.94 58.72
C GLN A 718 -41.66 -86.07 57.55
N GLU A 719 -42.91 -86.22 57.10
CA GLU A 719 -43.49 -85.37 56.05
C GLU A 719 -43.51 -83.89 56.44
N LEU A 720 -43.76 -83.56 57.72
CA LEU A 720 -43.68 -82.20 58.21
C LEU A 720 -42.23 -81.68 58.16
N ASN A 721 -41.26 -82.44 58.68
CA ASN A 721 -39.84 -82.11 58.60
C ASN A 721 -39.37 -81.94 57.14
N ASP A 722 -39.81 -82.79 56.22
CA ASP A 722 -39.46 -82.72 54.81
C ASP A 722 -40.13 -81.54 54.09
N ARG A 723 -41.29 -81.08 54.56
CA ARG A 723 -41.95 -79.85 54.05
C ARG A 723 -41.26 -78.61 54.59
N ASP A 724 -40.86 -78.63 55.86
CA ASP A 724 -40.08 -77.59 56.52
C ASP A 724 -38.68 -77.43 55.90
N ALA A 725 -38.00 -78.54 55.60
CA ALA A 725 -36.75 -78.56 54.86
C ALA A 725 -36.94 -77.96 53.46
N ARG A 726 -37.92 -78.46 52.69
CA ARG A 726 -38.29 -77.90 51.38
C ARG A 726 -38.77 -76.44 51.42
N GLY A 727 -39.22 -75.95 52.57
CA GLY A 727 -39.49 -74.54 52.83
C GLY A 727 -38.19 -73.74 52.90
N ARG A 728 -37.28 -74.10 53.81
CA ARG A 728 -35.96 -73.46 53.96
C ARG A 728 -35.12 -73.53 52.67
N ASP A 729 -35.22 -74.61 51.90
CA ASP A 729 -34.56 -74.74 50.60
C ASP A 729 -35.13 -73.77 49.54
N ARG A 730 -36.44 -73.49 49.59
CA ARG A 730 -37.10 -72.50 48.72
C ARG A 730 -36.73 -71.08 49.13
N ASP A 731 -36.80 -70.76 50.43
CA ASP A 731 -36.40 -69.44 50.93
C ASP A 731 -34.91 -69.20 50.62
N GLY A 732 -34.05 -70.22 50.79
CA GLY A 732 -32.64 -70.20 50.41
C GLY A 732 -32.34 -70.21 48.90
N THR A 733 -33.31 -70.48 48.02
CA THR A 733 -33.18 -70.19 46.58
C THR A 733 -33.73 -68.82 46.22
N ILE A 734 -34.78 -68.34 46.90
CA ILE A 734 -35.32 -66.99 46.76
C ILE A 734 -34.28 -65.93 47.17
N ASP A 735 -33.58 -66.13 48.29
CA ASP A 735 -32.50 -65.22 48.73
C ASP A 735 -31.32 -65.21 47.75
N LYS A 736 -30.96 -66.35 47.16
CA LYS A 736 -29.92 -66.43 46.10
C LYS A 736 -30.36 -65.68 44.85
N LEU A 737 -31.58 -65.92 44.37
CA LEU A 737 -32.15 -65.20 43.22
C LEU A 737 -32.27 -63.70 43.49
N HIS A 738 -32.52 -63.28 44.74
CA HIS A 738 -32.52 -61.87 45.13
C HIS A 738 -31.11 -61.27 45.30
N ALA A 739 -30.08 -62.06 45.62
CA ALA A 739 -28.69 -61.63 45.56
C ALA A 739 -28.25 -61.48 44.08
N GLU A 740 -28.43 -62.54 43.28
CA GLU A 740 -28.13 -62.58 41.85
C GLU A 740 -28.82 -61.45 41.08
N ASN A 741 -30.10 -61.14 41.38
CA ASN A 741 -30.81 -60.03 40.74
C ASN A 741 -30.23 -58.64 41.16
N ARG A 742 -29.79 -58.46 42.40
CA ARG A 742 -29.08 -57.22 42.82
C ARG A 742 -27.71 -57.11 42.16
N ASP A 743 -26.97 -58.22 42.04
CA ASP A 743 -25.67 -58.24 41.37
C ASP A 743 -25.82 -57.99 39.87
N LEU A 744 -26.81 -58.60 39.21
CA LEU A 744 -27.15 -58.34 37.80
C LEU A 744 -27.61 -56.89 37.57
N ALA A 745 -28.42 -56.31 38.45
CA ALA A 745 -28.81 -54.91 38.38
C ALA A 745 -27.60 -53.96 38.57
N THR A 746 -26.69 -54.31 39.47
CA THR A 746 -25.45 -53.55 39.72
C THR A 746 -24.50 -53.65 38.52
N GLN A 747 -24.35 -54.85 37.94
CA GLN A 747 -23.59 -55.08 36.71
C GLN A 747 -24.21 -54.34 35.52
N LEU A 748 -25.54 -54.32 35.37
CA LEU A 748 -26.23 -53.58 34.32
C LEU A 748 -26.04 -52.07 34.47
N SER A 749 -26.09 -51.55 35.70
CA SER A 749 -25.78 -50.13 35.98
C SER A 749 -24.32 -49.80 35.65
N ALA A 750 -23.38 -50.66 36.04
CA ALA A 750 -21.96 -50.50 35.74
C ALA A 750 -21.66 -50.57 34.24
N GLN A 751 -22.28 -51.50 33.51
CA GLN A 751 -22.19 -51.61 32.05
C GLN A 751 -22.82 -50.40 31.35
N THR A 752 -23.94 -49.89 31.86
CA THR A 752 -24.59 -48.68 31.31
C THR A 752 -23.68 -47.46 31.48
N GLN A 753 -23.11 -47.25 32.67
CA GLN A 753 -22.15 -46.17 32.90
C GLN A 753 -20.86 -46.35 32.09
N ALA A 754 -20.35 -47.58 31.97
CA ALA A 754 -19.20 -47.87 31.11
C ALA A 754 -19.49 -47.55 29.65
N ARG A 755 -20.68 -47.88 29.13
CA ARG A 755 -21.10 -47.55 27.76
C ARG A 755 -21.25 -46.05 27.54
N LEU A 756 -21.77 -45.31 28.51
CA LEU A 756 -21.81 -43.83 28.47
C LEU A 756 -20.39 -43.24 28.44
N ASN A 757 -19.52 -43.66 29.37
CA ASN A 757 -18.12 -43.23 29.43
C ASN A 757 -17.32 -43.60 28.15
N ILE A 758 -17.70 -44.67 27.45
CA ILE A 758 -17.14 -45.06 26.15
C ILE A 758 -17.73 -44.22 25.02
N SER A 759 -19.01 -43.86 25.06
CA SER A 759 -19.63 -42.92 24.11
C SER A 759 -18.95 -41.56 24.20
N GLU A 760 -18.84 -40.96 25.39
CA GLU A 760 -18.18 -39.66 25.59
C GLU A 760 -16.72 -39.66 25.08
N LYS A 761 -16.01 -40.78 25.25
CA LYS A 761 -14.66 -40.98 24.69
C LYS A 761 -14.66 -41.13 23.17
N LEU A 762 -15.66 -41.81 22.60
CA LEU A 762 -15.84 -41.90 21.15
C LEU A 762 -16.17 -40.53 20.55
N ASP A 763 -17.09 -39.79 21.16
CA ASP A 763 -17.54 -38.47 20.72
C ASP A 763 -16.41 -37.43 20.79
N THR A 764 -15.61 -37.44 21.88
CA THR A 764 -14.41 -36.59 21.99
C THR A 764 -13.30 -36.99 21.03
N VAL A 765 -13.07 -38.29 20.79
CA VAL A 765 -12.13 -38.76 19.75
C VAL A 765 -12.61 -38.35 18.36
N GLN A 766 -13.90 -38.53 18.03
CA GLN A 766 -14.47 -38.10 16.74
C GLN A 766 -14.42 -36.58 16.55
N ALA A 767 -14.63 -35.78 17.60
CA ALA A 767 -14.46 -34.34 17.55
C ALA A 767 -12.99 -33.95 17.29
N SER A 768 -12.04 -34.62 17.96
CA SER A 768 -10.60 -34.40 17.72
C SER A 768 -10.16 -34.84 16.32
N LEU A 769 -10.73 -35.93 15.79
CA LEU A 769 -10.49 -36.40 14.44
C LEU A 769 -10.99 -35.39 13.40
N LYS A 770 -12.24 -34.92 13.53
CA LYS A 770 -12.81 -33.89 12.64
C LYS A 770 -12.02 -32.58 12.69
N ALA A 771 -11.49 -32.20 13.85
CA ALA A 771 -10.59 -31.05 13.97
C ALA A 771 -9.25 -31.28 13.24
N ALA A 772 -8.63 -32.45 13.41
CA ALA A 772 -7.41 -32.81 12.71
C ALA A 772 -7.60 -32.95 11.18
N GLU A 773 -8.74 -33.49 10.73
CA GLU A 773 -9.13 -33.55 9.32
C GLU A 773 -9.29 -32.15 8.74
N ALA A 774 -9.98 -31.25 9.45
CA ALA A 774 -10.08 -29.84 9.06
C ALA A 774 -8.70 -29.19 8.97
N GLU A 775 -7.83 -29.33 9.98
CA GLU A 775 -6.44 -28.85 9.94
C GLU A 775 -5.68 -29.38 8.71
N ILE A 776 -5.77 -30.69 8.44
CA ILE A 776 -5.18 -31.34 7.26
C ILE A 776 -5.70 -30.73 5.96
N THR A 777 -6.98 -30.40 5.84
CA THR A 777 -7.48 -29.67 4.65
C THR A 777 -6.85 -28.29 4.54
N THR A 778 -6.72 -27.52 5.63
CA THR A 778 -6.04 -26.21 5.58
C THR A 778 -4.54 -26.30 5.31
N PHE A 779 -3.89 -27.42 5.65
CA PHE A 779 -2.50 -27.66 5.28
C PHE A 779 -2.39 -28.05 3.80
N LYS A 780 -3.31 -28.86 3.26
CA LYS A 780 -3.38 -29.18 1.83
C LYS A 780 -3.58 -27.93 0.97
N THR A 781 -4.51 -27.02 1.34
CA THR A 781 -4.68 -25.77 0.59
C THR A 781 -3.44 -24.88 0.64
N LYS A 782 -2.80 -24.73 1.81
CA LYS A 782 -1.53 -24.00 1.95
C LYS A 782 -0.39 -24.61 1.13
N VAL A 783 -0.32 -25.95 1.02
CA VAL A 783 0.67 -26.62 0.16
C VAL A 783 0.41 -26.30 -1.30
N VAL A 784 -0.83 -26.44 -1.79
CA VAL A 784 -1.20 -26.09 -3.18
C VAL A 784 -0.93 -24.61 -3.48
N GLU A 785 -1.22 -23.69 -2.55
CA GLU A 785 -0.84 -22.27 -2.70
C GLU A 785 0.68 -22.06 -2.80
N LEU A 786 1.47 -22.76 -1.99
CA LEU A 786 2.93 -22.65 -2.00
C LEU A 786 3.54 -23.26 -3.27
N GLU A 787 3.00 -24.37 -3.76
CA GLU A 787 3.38 -25.01 -5.02
C GLU A 787 3.01 -24.13 -6.22
N ALA A 788 1.83 -23.52 -6.22
CA ALA A 788 1.41 -22.57 -7.25
C ALA A 788 2.30 -21.31 -7.28
N ARG A 789 2.65 -20.76 -6.10
CA ARG A 789 3.60 -19.65 -5.97
C ARG A 789 5.00 -20.05 -6.45
N LEU A 790 5.51 -21.22 -6.04
CA LEU A 790 6.80 -21.75 -6.49
C LEU A 790 6.85 -21.96 -8.01
N SER A 791 5.76 -22.48 -8.60
CA SER A 791 5.60 -22.62 -10.05
C SER A 791 5.58 -21.27 -10.79
N LYS A 792 4.98 -20.23 -10.20
CA LYS A 792 5.00 -18.86 -10.74
C LYS A 792 6.41 -18.25 -10.66
N ASP A 793 7.08 -18.38 -9.52
CA ASP A 793 8.45 -17.91 -9.31
C ASP A 793 9.46 -18.63 -10.23
N GLN A 794 9.35 -19.95 -10.40
CA GLN A 794 10.17 -20.73 -11.33
C GLN A 794 9.98 -20.28 -12.79
N ARG A 795 8.74 -20.07 -13.24
CA ARG A 795 8.47 -19.53 -14.59
C ARG A 795 9.00 -18.11 -14.75
N SER A 796 8.84 -17.25 -13.74
CA SER A 796 9.41 -15.90 -13.76
C SER A 796 10.94 -15.91 -13.82
N LEU A 797 11.59 -16.83 -13.11
CA LEU A 797 13.04 -17.00 -13.12
C LEU A 797 13.53 -17.48 -14.48
N LEU A 798 12.89 -18.51 -15.07
CA LEU A 798 13.24 -19.02 -16.40
C LEU A 798 13.04 -17.97 -17.50
N ASN A 799 11.97 -17.18 -17.43
CA ASN A 799 11.74 -16.07 -18.36
C ASN A 799 12.83 -15.00 -18.26
N ALA A 800 13.21 -14.60 -17.03
CA ALA A 800 14.32 -13.67 -16.82
C ALA A 800 15.67 -14.26 -17.28
N GLU A 801 15.90 -15.56 -17.05
CA GLU A 801 17.11 -16.26 -17.49
C GLU A 801 17.20 -16.36 -19.02
N SER A 802 16.06 -16.51 -19.73
CA SER A 802 16.00 -16.37 -21.19
C SER A 802 16.34 -14.95 -21.61
N GLN A 803 15.65 -13.93 -21.07
CA GLN A 803 15.91 -12.53 -21.40
C GLN A 803 17.37 -12.13 -21.18
N TYR A 804 18.05 -12.65 -20.15
CA TYR A 804 19.48 -12.43 -19.95
C TYR A 804 20.36 -13.20 -20.95
N ARG A 805 19.99 -14.41 -21.40
CA ARG A 805 20.67 -15.09 -22.52
C ARG A 805 20.52 -14.33 -23.83
N ASP A 806 19.31 -13.83 -24.10
CA ASP A 806 18.96 -13.10 -25.32
C ASP A 806 19.73 -11.77 -25.37
N GLN A 807 19.66 -10.96 -24.31
CA GLN A 807 20.47 -9.73 -24.16
C GLN A 807 21.98 -10.00 -24.23
N LEU A 808 22.47 -11.10 -23.66
CA LEU A 808 23.88 -11.46 -23.75
C LEU A 808 24.28 -11.82 -25.21
N THR A 809 23.37 -12.46 -25.94
CA THR A 809 23.57 -12.86 -27.35
C THR A 809 23.53 -11.63 -28.27
N GLU A 810 22.60 -10.70 -28.06
CA GLU A 810 22.57 -9.40 -28.73
C GLU A 810 23.84 -8.60 -28.47
N ARG A 811 24.23 -8.44 -27.20
CA ARG A 811 25.46 -7.72 -26.81
C ARG A 811 26.71 -8.35 -27.43
N ASN A 812 26.83 -9.68 -27.41
CA ASN A 812 27.94 -10.39 -28.05
C ASN A 812 27.94 -10.23 -29.57
N THR A 813 26.77 -10.16 -30.21
CA THR A 813 26.63 -9.91 -31.66
C THR A 813 27.01 -8.48 -32.03
N LEU A 814 26.57 -7.49 -31.26
CA LEU A 814 26.95 -6.09 -31.41
C LEU A 814 28.46 -5.89 -31.20
N LEU A 815 29.04 -6.48 -30.15
CA LEU A 815 30.48 -6.42 -29.89
C LEU A 815 31.31 -7.04 -31.01
N LEU A 816 30.89 -8.20 -31.54
CA LEU A 816 31.54 -8.83 -32.69
C LEU A 816 31.43 -7.95 -33.95
N THR A 817 30.27 -7.32 -34.16
CA THR A 817 30.03 -6.39 -35.28
C THR A 817 30.91 -5.15 -35.18
N ILE A 818 31.00 -4.52 -34.00
CA ILE A 818 31.88 -3.37 -33.74
C ILE A 818 33.35 -3.74 -33.95
N TYR A 819 33.78 -4.92 -33.48
CA TYR A 819 35.13 -5.44 -33.71
C TYR A 819 35.44 -5.60 -35.21
N GLN A 820 34.50 -6.17 -35.98
CA GLN A 820 34.62 -6.31 -37.44
C GLN A 820 34.64 -4.97 -38.18
N TYR A 821 33.88 -3.97 -37.73
CA TYR A 821 33.95 -2.61 -38.30
C TYR A 821 35.28 -1.93 -37.97
N MET A 822 35.77 -2.03 -36.74
CA MET A 822 37.09 -1.51 -36.37
C MET A 822 38.22 -2.22 -37.11
N GLU A 823 38.11 -3.53 -37.37
CA GLU A 823 39.04 -4.28 -38.22
C GLU A 823 39.08 -3.74 -39.67
N LYS A 824 37.93 -3.41 -40.25
CA LYS A 824 37.85 -2.75 -41.58
C LYS A 824 38.47 -1.34 -41.55
N ILE A 825 38.15 -0.53 -40.53
CA ILE A 825 38.65 0.85 -40.38
C ILE A 825 40.19 0.87 -40.22
N LEU A 826 40.75 -0.10 -39.51
CA LEU A 826 42.20 -0.24 -39.30
C LEU A 826 42.95 -0.81 -40.53
N GLY A 827 42.26 -1.20 -41.61
CA GLY A 827 42.87 -1.61 -42.88
C GLY A 827 43.77 -2.85 -42.79
N VAL A 828 43.39 -3.82 -41.96
CA VAL A 828 44.30 -4.88 -41.47
C VAL A 828 44.46 -6.08 -42.43
N ASP A 829 44.90 -5.81 -43.66
CA ASP A 829 45.49 -6.83 -44.55
C ASP A 829 46.99 -7.09 -44.24
N LYS A 830 47.59 -6.28 -43.35
CA LYS A 830 49.07 -6.16 -43.24
C LYS A 830 49.69 -6.34 -41.84
N THR A 831 48.93 -6.79 -40.83
CA THR A 831 49.57 -7.34 -39.61
C THR A 831 49.72 -8.86 -39.74
N PRO A 832 50.93 -9.43 -39.57
CA PRO A 832 51.11 -10.88 -39.72
C PRO A 832 50.39 -11.64 -38.61
N LYS A 833 49.58 -12.66 -38.99
CA LYS A 833 48.85 -13.55 -38.06
C LYS A 833 49.82 -14.45 -37.27
N LYS A 834 50.50 -13.89 -36.27
CA LYS A 834 51.47 -14.60 -35.43
C LYS A 834 50.80 -15.40 -34.31
N GLY A 835 50.59 -16.70 -34.59
CA GLY A 835 50.47 -17.74 -33.55
C GLY A 835 49.08 -17.97 -32.98
N THR A 836 48.35 -18.91 -33.58
CA THR A 836 47.43 -19.91 -32.99
C THR A 836 46.23 -19.45 -32.11
N GLN A 837 46.19 -18.24 -31.58
CA GLN A 837 44.96 -17.65 -31.03
C GLN A 837 44.14 -17.06 -32.18
N GLY A 838 43.31 -17.91 -32.79
CA GLY A 838 42.26 -17.45 -33.71
C GLY A 838 41.31 -16.48 -33.00
N GLU A 839 40.78 -15.51 -33.76
CA GLU A 839 39.96 -14.38 -33.27
C GLU A 839 38.93 -14.84 -32.22
N THR A 840 39.20 -14.53 -30.93
CA THR A 840 38.34 -14.93 -29.83
C THR A 840 37.03 -14.17 -29.91
N LYS A 841 35.96 -14.86 -30.29
CA LYS A 841 34.62 -14.29 -30.36
C LYS A 841 34.16 -13.92 -28.93
N PRO A 842 33.35 -12.87 -28.75
CA PRO A 842 32.93 -12.40 -27.41
C PRO A 842 32.38 -13.50 -26.50
N PHE A 843 31.71 -14.49 -27.09
CA PHE A 843 31.08 -15.62 -26.42
C PHE A 843 32.00 -16.82 -26.10
N THR A 844 33.28 -16.86 -26.54
CA THR A 844 34.21 -17.95 -26.19
C THR A 844 35.23 -17.55 -25.13
N ASN A 845 35.76 -16.32 -25.19
CA ASN A 845 36.62 -15.78 -24.15
C ASN A 845 36.57 -14.24 -24.16
N PHE A 846 35.74 -13.67 -23.29
CA PHE A 846 35.51 -12.22 -23.25
C PHE A 846 36.76 -11.42 -22.87
N SER A 847 37.63 -11.91 -21.96
CA SER A 847 38.82 -11.13 -21.58
C SER A 847 39.82 -11.01 -22.73
N VAL A 848 40.09 -12.11 -23.44
CA VAL A 848 40.99 -12.08 -24.62
C VAL A 848 40.34 -11.29 -25.77
N PHE A 849 39.01 -11.36 -25.94
CA PHE A 849 38.30 -10.47 -26.87
C PHE A 849 38.47 -8.99 -26.48
N HIS A 850 38.32 -8.65 -25.19
CA HIS A 850 38.46 -7.29 -24.67
C HIS A 850 39.88 -6.75 -24.85
N ASP A 851 40.92 -7.54 -24.56
CA ASP A 851 42.31 -7.16 -24.77
C ASP A 851 42.63 -6.90 -26.25
N ASN A 852 42.08 -7.73 -27.16
CA ASN A 852 42.19 -7.53 -28.60
C ASN A 852 41.43 -6.28 -29.08
N LEU A 853 40.21 -6.04 -28.56
CA LEU A 853 39.41 -4.85 -28.85
C LEU A 853 40.14 -3.58 -28.37
N LEU A 854 40.67 -3.57 -27.15
CA LEU A 854 41.42 -2.48 -26.55
C LEU A 854 42.73 -2.18 -27.31
N THR A 855 43.40 -3.22 -27.81
CA THR A 855 44.61 -3.08 -28.63
C THR A 855 44.29 -2.42 -29.98
N ARG A 856 43.19 -2.81 -30.62
CA ARG A 856 42.68 -2.18 -31.85
C ARG A 856 42.23 -0.73 -31.61
N LEU A 857 41.54 -0.45 -30.50
CA LEU A 857 41.13 0.92 -30.12
C LEU A 857 42.35 1.84 -29.88
N LYS A 858 43.43 1.33 -29.26
CA LYS A 858 44.68 2.09 -29.11
C LYS A 858 45.35 2.39 -30.45
N ALA A 859 45.30 1.46 -31.42
CA ALA A 859 45.76 1.72 -32.77
C ALA A 859 44.90 2.78 -33.50
N LEU A 860 43.58 2.78 -33.27
CA LEU A 860 42.66 3.77 -33.85
C LEU A 860 42.89 5.16 -33.25
N SER A 861 43.05 5.28 -31.93
CA SER A 861 43.42 6.53 -31.24
C SER A 861 44.69 7.13 -31.85
N LYS A 862 45.73 6.29 -32.02
CA LYS A 862 46.98 6.75 -32.65
C LYS A 862 46.78 7.24 -34.09
N ILE A 863 45.93 6.59 -34.88
CA ILE A 863 45.62 7.03 -36.25
C ILE A 863 44.87 8.38 -36.22
N GLN A 864 43.98 8.61 -35.25
CA GLN A 864 43.35 9.91 -35.03
C GLN A 864 44.39 10.97 -34.65
N GLU A 865 45.28 10.69 -33.69
CA GLU A 865 46.35 11.61 -33.27
C GLU A 865 47.29 11.98 -34.43
N ASP A 866 47.72 10.99 -35.22
CA ASP A 866 48.53 11.20 -36.43
C ASP A 866 47.76 11.96 -37.53
N PHE A 867 46.43 11.81 -37.62
CA PHE A 867 45.58 12.55 -38.56
C PHE A 867 45.38 14.00 -38.12
N GLU A 868 44.99 14.25 -36.87
CA GLU A 868 44.87 15.59 -36.29
C GLU A 868 46.17 16.39 -36.42
N LYS A 869 47.31 15.73 -36.17
CA LYS A 869 48.63 16.35 -36.37
C LYS A 869 48.85 16.75 -37.82
N ARG A 870 48.52 15.88 -38.79
CA ARG A 870 48.62 16.20 -40.23
C ARG A 870 47.67 17.31 -40.66
N CYS A 871 46.46 17.37 -40.10
CA CYS A 871 45.53 18.49 -40.31
C CYS A 871 46.12 19.79 -39.80
N LYS A 872 46.56 19.84 -38.54
CA LYS A 872 47.20 21.04 -37.95
C LYS A 872 48.47 21.47 -38.70
N GLU A 873 49.28 20.51 -39.18
CA GLU A 873 50.42 20.80 -40.06
C GLU A 873 50.01 21.34 -41.45
N ALA A 874 48.90 20.86 -42.03
CA ALA A 874 48.41 21.34 -43.32
C ALA A 874 47.76 22.73 -43.19
N GLU A 875 46.93 22.93 -42.16
CA GLU A 875 46.31 24.21 -41.78
C GLU A 875 47.39 25.27 -41.54
N GLY A 876 48.44 24.96 -40.77
CA GLY A 876 49.59 25.86 -40.59
C GLY A 876 50.23 26.26 -41.93
N ARG A 877 50.57 25.28 -42.78
CA ARG A 877 51.16 25.54 -44.12
C ARG A 877 50.23 26.34 -45.04
N PHE A 878 48.92 26.34 -44.84
CA PHE A 878 47.98 27.20 -45.57
C PHE A 878 47.82 28.57 -44.92
N ALA A 879 47.80 28.66 -43.59
CA ALA A 879 47.80 29.92 -42.85
C ALA A 879 49.05 30.76 -43.15
N ASP A 880 50.23 30.12 -43.17
CA ASP A 880 51.51 30.75 -43.56
C ASP A 880 51.43 31.34 -44.97
N LYS A 881 50.94 30.55 -45.94
CA LYS A 881 50.74 31.02 -47.34
C LYS A 881 49.74 32.16 -47.43
N VAL A 882 48.66 32.14 -46.65
CA VAL A 882 47.68 33.23 -46.59
C VAL A 882 48.28 34.48 -45.94
N ALA A 883 49.12 34.34 -44.92
CA ALA A 883 49.85 35.44 -44.31
C ALA A 883 50.85 36.07 -45.29
N ASP A 884 51.61 35.26 -46.04
CA ASP A 884 52.50 35.74 -47.10
C ASP A 884 51.75 36.40 -48.25
N MET A 885 50.60 35.86 -48.69
CA MET A 885 49.76 36.51 -49.70
C MET A 885 49.19 37.85 -49.20
N ARG A 886 48.74 37.92 -47.93
CA ARG A 886 48.31 39.19 -47.31
C ARG A 886 49.46 40.19 -47.27
N LYS A 887 50.67 39.77 -46.87
CA LYS A 887 51.88 40.59 -46.83
C LYS A 887 52.30 41.09 -48.23
N GLN A 888 52.13 40.27 -49.27
CA GLN A 888 52.34 40.68 -50.67
C GLN A 888 51.27 41.68 -51.13
N LEU A 889 49.99 41.48 -50.78
CA LEU A 889 48.92 42.45 -51.06
C LEU A 889 49.16 43.79 -50.35
N ASP A 890 49.54 43.77 -49.07
CA ASP A 890 49.95 44.96 -48.31
C ASP A 890 51.09 45.74 -48.99
N GLN A 891 52.07 45.02 -49.54
CA GLN A 891 53.17 45.63 -50.31
C GLN A 891 52.68 46.21 -51.65
N ARG A 892 51.73 45.55 -52.33
CA ARG A 892 51.09 46.08 -53.55
C ARG A 892 50.27 47.34 -53.25
N TRP A 893 49.45 47.34 -52.18
CA TRP A 893 48.71 48.53 -51.73
C TRP A 893 49.66 49.68 -51.40
N LYS A 894 50.69 49.45 -50.57
CA LYS A 894 51.72 50.46 -50.23
C LYS A 894 52.58 50.91 -51.43
N GLN A 895 52.49 50.25 -52.59
CA GLN A 895 53.02 50.73 -53.88
C GLN A 895 51.97 51.57 -54.63
N ILE A 896 50.72 51.10 -54.69
CA ILE A 896 49.57 51.82 -55.27
C ILE A 896 49.38 53.17 -54.57
N ASP A 897 49.39 53.23 -53.24
CA ASP A 897 49.26 54.48 -52.46
C ASP A 897 50.33 55.51 -52.85
N LYS A 898 51.57 55.05 -53.08
CA LYS A 898 52.69 55.89 -53.52
C LYS A 898 52.51 56.37 -54.96
N PHE A 899 52.05 55.50 -55.86
CA PHE A 899 51.70 55.90 -57.22
C PHE A 899 50.55 56.90 -57.22
N GLU A 900 49.46 56.66 -56.49
CA GLU A 900 48.32 57.58 -56.39
C GLU A 900 48.73 58.92 -55.78
N THR A 901 49.55 58.92 -54.71
CA THR A 901 50.11 60.15 -54.13
C THR A 901 50.96 60.92 -55.15
N SER A 902 51.78 60.22 -55.95
CA SER A 902 52.54 60.87 -57.02
C SER A 902 51.64 61.43 -58.13
N VAL A 903 50.58 60.71 -58.51
CA VAL A 903 49.62 61.12 -59.55
C VAL A 903 48.79 62.32 -59.09
N LYS A 904 48.39 62.36 -57.81
CA LYS A 904 47.77 63.53 -57.17
C LYS A 904 48.72 64.72 -57.19
N ALA A 905 49.98 64.56 -56.77
CA ALA A 905 50.98 65.63 -56.85
C ALA A 905 51.21 66.15 -58.29
N TYR A 906 51.22 65.26 -59.31
CA TYR A 906 51.26 65.67 -60.72
C TYR A 906 49.97 66.38 -61.17
N ALA A 907 48.79 65.97 -60.69
CA ALA A 907 47.52 66.62 -60.97
C ALA A 907 47.45 68.01 -60.33
N ASP A 908 47.91 68.17 -59.08
CA ASP A 908 47.95 69.46 -58.37
C ASP A 908 49.00 70.41 -58.93
N ALA A 909 50.14 69.88 -59.38
CA ALA A 909 51.07 70.64 -60.21
C ALA A 909 50.40 71.12 -61.50
N LYS A 910 49.67 70.24 -62.21
CA LYS A 910 48.97 70.56 -63.46
C LYS A 910 47.83 71.57 -63.27
N THR A 911 47.05 71.48 -62.20
CA THR A 911 46.02 72.50 -61.88
C THR A 911 46.66 73.82 -61.48
N THR A 912 47.76 73.80 -60.73
CA THR A 912 48.52 75.00 -60.37
C THR A 912 49.14 75.68 -61.59
N TRP A 913 49.70 74.92 -62.54
CA TRP A 913 50.14 75.44 -63.84
C TRP A 913 48.99 76.01 -64.66
N LYS A 914 47.81 75.35 -64.69
CA LYS A 914 46.61 75.92 -65.33
C LYS A 914 46.13 77.23 -64.68
N ARG A 915 46.11 77.32 -63.34
CA ARG A 915 45.78 78.57 -62.63
C ARG A 915 46.77 79.69 -62.98
N LYS A 916 48.08 79.38 -62.99
CA LYS A 916 49.13 80.33 -63.39
C LYS A 916 49.00 80.76 -64.86
N MET A 917 48.69 79.84 -65.76
CA MET A 917 48.45 80.15 -67.18
C MET A 917 47.21 81.04 -67.33
N SER A 918 46.08 80.68 -66.74
CA SER A 918 44.84 81.46 -66.81
C SER A 918 44.97 82.85 -66.15
N ALA A 919 45.75 82.97 -65.07
CA ALA A 919 46.10 84.27 -64.50
C ALA A 919 46.95 85.11 -65.47
N LYS A 920 47.94 84.51 -66.15
CA LYS A 920 48.75 85.19 -67.17
C LYS A 920 47.98 85.50 -68.46
N GLU A 921 47.01 84.69 -68.84
CA GLU A 921 46.04 84.99 -69.90
C GLU A 921 45.16 86.17 -69.49
N GLY A 922 44.67 86.21 -68.24
CA GLY A 922 43.93 87.35 -67.69
C GLY A 922 44.74 88.65 -67.63
N GLU A 923 45.99 88.59 -67.18
CA GLU A 923 46.94 89.72 -67.24
C GLU A 923 47.18 90.17 -68.69
N LEU A 924 47.29 89.24 -69.64
CA LEU A 924 47.55 89.52 -71.04
C LEU A 924 46.32 90.11 -71.76
N GLU A 925 45.10 89.66 -71.43
CA GLU A 925 43.86 90.30 -71.89
C GLU A 925 43.61 91.65 -71.22
N ALA A 926 44.03 91.85 -69.96
CA ALA A 926 44.04 93.17 -69.31
C ALA A 926 45.02 94.14 -70.00
N LEU A 927 46.21 93.66 -70.38
CA LEU A 927 47.18 94.43 -71.16
C LEU A 927 46.70 94.69 -72.61
N LYS A 928 45.99 93.74 -73.24
CA LYS A 928 45.35 93.97 -74.55
C LYS A 928 44.21 94.98 -74.48
N THR A 929 43.33 94.88 -73.48
CA THR A 929 42.19 95.78 -73.33
C THR A 929 42.64 97.20 -73.01
N THR A 930 43.58 97.39 -72.08
CA THR A 930 44.19 98.70 -71.83
C THR A 930 44.94 99.25 -73.05
N ASN A 931 45.65 98.43 -73.83
CA ASN A 931 46.29 98.87 -75.08
C ASN A 931 45.27 99.21 -76.19
N ALA A 932 44.17 98.45 -76.29
CA ALA A 932 43.05 98.75 -77.18
C ALA A 932 42.30 100.02 -76.76
N GLU A 933 42.17 100.28 -75.45
CA GLU A 933 41.59 101.48 -74.88
C GLU A 933 42.49 102.70 -75.09
N LEU A 934 43.80 102.58 -74.88
CA LEU A 934 44.78 103.61 -75.26
C LEU A 934 44.78 103.87 -76.77
N THR A 935 44.58 102.83 -77.60
CA THR A 935 44.41 102.96 -79.05
C THR A 935 43.08 103.63 -79.42
N ALA A 936 42.01 103.36 -78.68
CA ALA A 936 40.71 104.02 -78.82
C ALA A 936 40.78 105.50 -78.41
N GLN A 937 41.53 105.83 -77.35
CA GLN A 937 41.81 107.21 -76.95
C GLN A 937 42.67 107.92 -78.00
N LEU A 938 43.75 107.30 -78.50
CA LEU A 938 44.61 107.85 -79.56
C LEU A 938 43.90 108.05 -80.91
N SER A 939 42.82 107.30 -81.18
CA SER A 939 41.97 107.49 -82.36
C SER A 939 40.81 108.47 -82.12
N GLY A 940 40.20 108.47 -80.92
CA GLY A 940 39.19 109.44 -80.50
C GLY A 940 39.71 110.88 -80.42
N VAL A 941 40.98 111.07 -80.04
CA VAL A 941 41.67 112.38 -80.04
C VAL A 941 41.85 112.98 -81.46
N LYS A 942 41.46 112.25 -82.54
CA LYS A 942 41.58 112.71 -83.94
C LYS A 942 40.28 113.23 -84.59
N ARG A 943 39.38 113.88 -83.84
CA ARG A 943 38.61 115.07 -84.33
C ARG A 943 37.95 115.87 -83.19
N PRO A 944 37.71 117.19 -83.36
CA PRO A 944 37.45 118.07 -82.22
C PRO A 944 35.96 118.30 -81.89
N GLY A 945 35.62 118.09 -80.61
CA GLY A 945 34.76 118.97 -79.80
C GLY A 945 33.23 118.88 -79.95
N GLY A 946 32.56 118.50 -78.86
CA GLY A 946 31.15 118.84 -78.64
C GLY A 946 30.38 117.97 -77.63
N SER A 947 29.74 118.62 -76.65
CA SER A 947 28.54 118.13 -75.91
C SER A 947 28.67 117.15 -74.71
N ASP A 948 29.71 117.26 -73.87
CA ASP A 948 29.82 116.51 -72.59
C ASP A 948 28.61 116.66 -71.62
N GLY A 949 27.85 117.74 -71.70
CA GLY A 949 26.88 118.14 -70.67
C GLY A 949 25.65 117.23 -70.48
N MET A 950 25.37 116.30 -71.40
CA MET A 950 24.20 115.41 -71.34
C MET A 950 24.57 113.93 -71.25
N GLU A 951 25.57 113.47 -72.00
CA GLU A 951 26.04 112.09 -71.92
C GLU A 951 26.58 111.76 -70.53
N ILE A 952 27.37 112.65 -69.92
CA ILE A 952 27.91 112.47 -68.55
C ILE A 952 26.80 112.20 -67.52
N ARG A 953 25.63 112.84 -67.62
CA ARG A 953 24.49 112.56 -66.72
C ARG A 953 23.85 111.21 -66.99
N SER A 954 23.71 110.81 -68.26
CA SER A 954 23.19 109.48 -68.61
C SER A 954 24.13 108.35 -68.18
N LEU A 955 25.44 108.56 -68.35
CA LEU A 955 26.51 107.63 -67.99
C LEU A 955 26.67 107.56 -66.47
N SER A 956 26.66 108.69 -65.76
CA SER A 956 26.64 108.73 -64.28
C SER A 956 25.41 108.02 -63.70
N THR A 957 24.21 108.23 -64.27
CA THR A 957 23.00 107.54 -63.82
C THR A 957 23.05 106.04 -64.11
N ARG A 958 23.67 105.62 -65.22
CA ARG A 958 23.90 104.20 -65.55
C ARG A 958 24.98 103.59 -64.66
N ALA A 959 26.05 104.33 -64.35
CA ALA A 959 27.12 103.93 -63.44
C ALA A 959 26.58 103.73 -62.02
N LEU A 960 25.86 104.71 -61.44
CA LEU A 960 25.23 104.60 -60.12
C LEU A 960 24.26 103.41 -60.03
N ASN A 961 23.57 103.05 -61.12
CA ASN A 961 22.72 101.84 -61.15
C ASN A 961 23.52 100.54 -61.29
N ALA A 962 24.64 100.54 -62.03
CA ALA A 962 25.56 99.42 -62.09
C ALA A 962 26.28 99.20 -60.74
N GLU A 963 26.69 100.28 -60.08
CA GLU A 963 27.33 100.34 -58.77
C GLU A 963 26.39 99.87 -57.65
N ARG A 964 25.11 100.29 -57.66
CA ARG A 964 24.08 99.71 -56.77
C ARG A 964 23.87 98.22 -57.01
N ARG A 965 23.88 97.77 -58.27
CA ARG A 965 23.77 96.33 -58.60
C ARG A 965 25.01 95.55 -58.17
N LEU A 966 26.20 96.14 -58.30
CA LEU A 966 27.47 95.59 -57.84
C LEU A 966 27.48 95.47 -56.31
N ASN A 967 27.17 96.54 -55.58
CA ASN A 967 27.04 96.50 -54.11
C ASN A 967 25.99 95.48 -53.66
N ASN A 968 24.82 95.41 -54.29
CA ASN A 968 23.82 94.39 -53.95
C ASN A 968 24.32 92.97 -54.22
N ALA A 969 25.05 92.74 -55.32
CA ALA A 969 25.65 91.44 -55.63
C ALA A 969 26.82 91.09 -54.70
N GLN A 970 27.65 92.05 -54.30
CA GLN A 970 28.72 91.86 -53.32
C GLN A 970 28.15 91.61 -51.92
N ASN A 971 27.11 92.31 -51.51
CA ASN A 971 26.41 92.06 -50.23
C ASN A 971 25.71 90.70 -50.23
N GLN A 972 25.14 90.26 -51.36
CA GLN A 972 24.62 88.90 -51.51
C GLN A 972 25.73 87.85 -51.48
N LEU A 973 26.85 88.08 -52.16
CA LEU A 973 28.02 87.20 -52.14
C LEU A 973 28.56 87.07 -50.71
N ALA A 974 28.86 88.18 -50.05
CA ALA A 974 29.34 88.22 -48.67
C ALA A 974 28.36 87.51 -47.71
N ALA A 975 27.05 87.74 -47.84
CA ALA A 975 26.04 87.03 -47.04
C ALA A 975 25.94 85.52 -47.36
N THR A 976 26.36 85.06 -48.54
CA THR A 976 26.50 83.62 -48.83
C THR A 976 27.83 83.05 -48.35
N GLU A 977 28.92 83.80 -48.44
CA GLU A 977 30.24 83.42 -47.92
C GLU A 977 30.23 83.35 -46.38
N GLU A 978 29.58 84.29 -45.71
CA GLU A 978 29.33 84.29 -44.26
C GLU A 978 28.46 83.10 -43.86
N LYS A 979 27.40 82.77 -44.61
CA LYS A 979 26.58 81.58 -44.35
C LYS A 979 27.37 80.28 -44.54
N ILE A 980 28.25 80.20 -45.55
CA ILE A 980 29.12 79.05 -45.77
C ILE A 980 30.19 78.96 -44.68
N ALA A 981 30.78 80.07 -44.25
CA ALA A 981 31.72 80.12 -43.14
C ALA A 981 31.06 79.69 -41.81
N ALA A 982 29.86 80.20 -41.51
CA ALA A 982 29.07 79.80 -40.35
C ALA A 982 28.63 78.32 -40.41
N MET A 983 28.32 77.79 -41.60
CA MET A 983 28.02 76.37 -41.80
C MET A 983 29.28 75.51 -41.57
N ASN A 984 30.44 75.92 -42.07
CA ASN A 984 31.72 75.23 -41.88
C ASN A 984 32.19 75.29 -40.42
N GLN A 985 31.95 76.40 -39.70
CA GLN A 985 32.15 76.48 -38.25
C GLN A 985 31.17 75.57 -37.49
N LYS A 986 29.90 75.48 -37.91
CA LYS A 986 28.95 74.52 -37.33
C LYS A 986 29.34 73.06 -37.61
N SER A 987 29.91 72.74 -38.78
CA SER A 987 30.50 71.42 -39.04
C SER A 987 31.68 71.18 -38.11
N THR A 988 32.72 72.01 -38.15
CA THR A 988 33.94 71.79 -37.33
C THR A 988 33.67 71.77 -35.83
N THR A 989 32.69 72.52 -35.31
CA THR A 989 32.26 72.43 -33.91
C THR A 989 31.39 71.21 -33.61
N ALA A 990 30.67 70.64 -34.59
CA ALA A 990 30.04 69.33 -34.46
C ALA A 990 31.09 68.21 -34.51
N ASP A 991 32.03 68.26 -35.47
CA ASP A 991 33.12 67.30 -35.65
C ASP A 991 34.01 67.24 -34.40
N ALA A 992 34.37 68.38 -33.81
CA ALA A 992 35.09 68.45 -32.54
C ALA A 992 34.27 67.86 -31.35
N LYS A 993 32.94 68.03 -31.34
CA LYS A 993 32.06 67.40 -30.33
C LYS A 993 31.95 65.89 -30.54
N TRP A 994 31.97 65.41 -31.78
CA TRP A 994 32.04 63.98 -32.09
C TRP A 994 33.39 63.39 -31.67
N GLU A 995 34.51 64.03 -32.01
CA GLU A 995 35.85 63.59 -31.61
C GLU A 995 36.02 63.57 -30.07
N ALA A 996 35.46 64.56 -29.37
CA ALA A 996 35.42 64.58 -27.91
C ALA A 996 34.60 63.42 -27.32
N ARG A 997 33.42 63.12 -27.87
CA ARG A 997 32.60 61.96 -27.47
C ARG A 997 33.31 60.63 -27.74
N VAL A 998 33.97 60.48 -28.89
CA VAL A 998 34.73 59.27 -29.22
C VAL A 998 35.85 59.07 -28.20
N LYS A 999 36.62 60.12 -27.86
CA LYS A 999 37.64 60.05 -26.80
C LYS A 999 37.06 59.79 -25.41
N GLU A 1000 35.86 60.28 -25.10
CA GLU A 1000 35.15 59.95 -23.86
C GLU A 1000 34.78 58.45 -23.82
N TYR A 1001 34.27 57.88 -24.91
CA TYR A 1001 33.95 56.46 -25.01
C TYR A 1001 35.21 55.57 -24.98
N GLU A 1002 36.29 55.95 -25.65
CA GLU A 1002 37.59 55.27 -25.57
C GLU A 1002 38.14 55.28 -24.13
N ALA A 1003 38.03 56.42 -23.42
CA ALA A 1003 38.43 56.53 -22.02
C ALA A 1003 37.55 55.68 -21.09
N ARG A 1004 36.22 55.69 -21.27
CA ARG A 1004 35.26 54.84 -20.53
C ARG A 1004 35.55 53.36 -20.76
N LEU A 1005 35.76 52.94 -22.00
CA LEU A 1005 36.09 51.55 -22.38
C LEU A 1005 37.42 51.11 -21.74
N LYS A 1006 38.46 51.94 -21.81
CA LYS A 1006 39.76 51.67 -21.18
C LYS A 1006 39.66 51.59 -19.65
N ALA A 1007 38.87 52.46 -19.03
CA ALA A 1007 38.62 52.41 -17.59
C ALA A 1007 37.87 51.13 -17.18
N ALA A 1008 36.90 50.67 -17.98
CA ALA A 1008 36.21 49.40 -17.79
C ALA A 1008 37.16 48.20 -17.97
N GLU A 1009 38.01 48.19 -18.99
CA GLU A 1009 39.06 47.18 -19.14
C GLU A 1009 40.01 47.13 -17.93
N GLU A 1010 40.45 48.28 -17.43
CA GLU A 1010 41.29 48.35 -16.24
C GLU A 1010 40.56 47.89 -14.98
N ARG A 1011 39.27 48.19 -14.84
CA ARG A 1011 38.43 47.65 -13.76
C ARG A 1011 38.37 46.12 -13.81
N VAL A 1012 38.08 45.54 -14.98
CA VAL A 1012 38.08 44.07 -15.18
C VAL A 1012 39.48 43.48 -14.94
N LYS A 1013 40.57 44.18 -15.27
CA LYS A 1013 41.95 43.76 -14.95
C LYS A 1013 42.20 43.76 -13.43
N ARG A 1014 41.75 44.79 -12.70
CA ARG A 1014 41.82 44.86 -11.22
C ARG A 1014 40.97 43.78 -10.56
N GLU A 1015 39.74 43.57 -11.01
CA GLU A 1015 38.82 42.54 -10.47
C GLU A 1015 39.34 41.13 -10.74
N ARG A 1016 39.92 40.85 -11.92
CA ARG A 1016 40.64 39.60 -12.21
C ARG A 1016 41.89 39.42 -11.34
N GLN A 1017 42.60 40.49 -11.01
CA GLN A 1017 43.79 40.44 -10.16
C GLN A 1017 43.43 40.17 -8.69
N GLY A 1018 42.47 40.93 -8.13
CA GLY A 1018 41.90 40.66 -6.80
C GLY A 1018 41.11 39.34 -6.71
N GLY A 1019 40.72 38.76 -7.85
CA GLY A 1019 40.26 37.37 -7.95
C GLY A 1019 41.40 36.37 -7.76
N LYS A 1020 42.53 36.53 -8.46
CA LYS A 1020 43.72 35.69 -8.27
C LYS A 1020 44.30 35.81 -6.86
N GLU A 1021 44.33 37.01 -6.29
CA GLU A 1021 44.85 37.24 -4.94
C GLU A 1021 44.00 36.50 -3.90
N ARG A 1022 42.66 36.59 -3.97
CA ARG A 1022 41.77 35.76 -3.14
C ARG A 1022 41.93 34.25 -3.37
N VAL A 1023 42.20 33.80 -4.60
CA VAL A 1023 42.52 32.38 -4.86
C VAL A 1023 43.83 31.97 -4.20
N VAL A 1024 44.87 32.80 -4.24
CA VAL A 1024 46.17 32.55 -3.57
C VAL A 1024 46.02 32.59 -2.04
N GLU A 1025 45.21 33.49 -1.50
CA GLU A 1025 44.84 33.53 -0.07
C GLU A 1025 44.13 32.25 0.34
N LEU A 1026 43.09 31.83 -0.40
CA LEU A 1026 42.35 30.59 -0.14
C LEU A 1026 43.24 29.35 -0.28
N GLU A 1027 44.10 29.28 -1.29
CA GLU A 1027 45.13 28.23 -1.40
C GLU A 1027 46.07 28.20 -0.18
N THR A 1028 46.43 29.37 0.35
CA THR A 1028 47.33 29.49 1.51
C THR A 1028 46.61 29.09 2.80
N GLN A 1029 45.33 29.45 2.95
CA GLN A 1029 44.46 28.98 4.02
C GLN A 1029 44.26 27.47 3.96
N ILE A 1030 44.01 26.90 2.78
CA ILE A 1030 43.91 25.44 2.56
C ILE A 1030 45.22 24.75 2.96
N LYS A 1031 46.39 25.26 2.54
CA LYS A 1031 47.71 24.73 2.94
C LYS A 1031 47.98 24.87 4.45
N SER A 1032 47.41 25.89 5.10
CA SER A 1032 47.45 26.05 6.56
C SER A 1032 46.57 25.02 7.27
N LEU A 1033 45.31 24.88 6.84
CA LEU A 1033 44.36 23.89 7.37
C LEU A 1033 44.84 22.46 7.15
N GLN A 1034 45.46 22.15 6.00
CA GLN A 1034 46.12 20.86 5.73
C GLN A 1034 47.25 20.60 6.74
N ARG A 1035 48.10 21.58 7.06
CA ARG A 1035 49.13 21.45 8.10
C ARG A 1035 48.54 21.28 9.50
N GLN A 1036 47.47 22.00 9.83
CA GLN A 1036 46.76 21.82 11.10
C GLN A 1036 46.14 20.42 11.21
N LEU A 1037 45.57 19.90 10.12
CA LEU A 1037 45.01 18.56 10.03
C LEU A 1037 46.10 17.48 10.11
N GLU A 1038 47.25 17.65 9.44
CA GLU A 1038 48.43 16.79 9.64
C GLU A 1038 48.92 16.78 11.09
N LEU A 1039 48.96 17.95 11.75
CA LEU A 1039 49.37 18.06 13.15
C LEU A 1039 48.35 17.43 14.10
N ALA A 1040 47.05 17.57 13.81
CA ALA A 1040 45.98 16.88 14.53
C ALA A 1040 46.05 15.36 14.35
N GLN A 1041 46.31 14.88 13.12
CA GLN A 1041 46.55 13.46 12.83
C GLN A 1041 47.81 12.94 13.55
N LYS A 1042 48.91 13.69 13.55
CA LYS A 1042 50.14 13.34 14.30
C LYS A 1042 49.89 13.30 15.80
N ARG A 1043 49.11 14.22 16.37
CA ARG A 1043 48.66 14.18 17.77
C ARG A 1043 47.74 12.98 18.06
N SER A 1044 46.83 12.65 17.15
CA SER A 1044 45.94 11.48 17.25
C SER A 1044 46.71 10.17 17.15
N GLN A 1045 47.75 10.10 16.31
CA GLN A 1045 48.66 8.98 16.22
C GLN A 1045 49.46 8.84 17.52
N GLN A 1046 50.07 9.92 18.02
CA GLN A 1046 50.77 9.93 19.31
C GLN A 1046 49.87 9.53 20.48
N LEU A 1047 48.60 9.97 20.51
CA LEU A 1047 47.62 9.52 21.49
C LEU A 1047 47.30 8.02 21.34
N THR A 1048 47.22 7.50 20.11
CA THR A 1048 47.04 6.07 19.85
C THR A 1048 48.26 5.26 20.31
N ASP A 1049 49.46 5.74 20.03
CA ASP A 1049 50.73 5.11 20.44
C ASP A 1049 50.89 5.15 21.98
N VAL A 1050 50.44 6.22 22.65
CA VAL A 1050 50.37 6.34 24.12
C VAL A 1050 49.31 5.41 24.72
N ILE A 1051 48.16 5.25 24.07
CA ILE A 1051 47.12 4.29 24.46
C ILE A 1051 47.64 2.85 24.31
N ASP A 1052 48.33 2.53 23.22
CA ASP A 1052 48.85 1.18 22.96
C ASP A 1052 50.07 0.83 23.81
N THR A 1053 50.95 1.79 24.12
CA THR A 1053 52.00 1.59 25.14
C THR A 1053 51.40 1.40 26.53
N ASN A 1054 50.39 2.19 26.94
CA ASN A 1054 49.72 1.98 28.24
C ASN A 1054 49.02 0.60 28.33
N LYS A 1055 48.43 0.09 27.24
CA LYS A 1055 47.89 -1.29 27.18
C LYS A 1055 48.93 -2.37 27.49
N THR A 1056 50.23 -2.12 27.30
CA THR A 1056 51.29 -3.10 27.60
C THR A 1056 51.73 -3.12 29.07
N SER A 1057 51.30 -2.17 29.90
CA SER A 1057 51.76 -2.05 31.30
C SER A 1057 50.94 -2.86 32.32
N LYS A 1058 50.85 -4.18 32.13
CA LYS A 1058 50.49 -5.12 33.22
C LYS A 1058 51.71 -5.92 33.67
N PRO A 1059 52.07 -5.91 34.97
CA PRO A 1059 53.34 -6.43 35.44
C PRO A 1059 53.37 -7.95 35.44
N ALA A 1060 54.48 -8.52 34.97
CA ALA A 1060 54.80 -9.94 35.16
C ALA A 1060 55.29 -10.15 36.60
N SER A 1061 54.50 -10.83 37.43
CA SER A 1061 54.92 -11.28 38.76
C SER A 1061 55.97 -12.41 38.64
N PRO A 1062 57.08 -12.38 39.41
CA PRO A 1062 58.18 -13.33 39.28
C PRO A 1062 57.91 -14.70 39.91
N SER A 1063 58.74 -15.68 39.55
CA SER A 1063 58.77 -17.02 40.16
C SER A 1063 59.61 -17.04 41.43
N ILE A 1064 59.19 -17.82 42.45
CA ILE A 1064 59.98 -18.86 43.13
C ILE A 1064 59.11 -19.58 44.18
N ARG A 1065 59.07 -20.92 44.10
CA ARG A 1065 58.44 -21.92 45.00
C ARG A 1065 56.92 -21.87 45.18
#